data_AF-A0A9W4UNY6-F1
#
_entry.id   AF-A0A9W4UNY6-F1
#
_cell.length_a   1.000
_cell.length_b   1.000
_cell.length_c   1.000
_cell.angle_alpha   90.00
_cell.angle_beta   90.00
_cell.angle_gamma   90.00
#
_symmetry.space_group_name_H-M   'P 1'
#
loop_
_entity.id
_entity.type
_entity.pdbx_description
1 polymer ?
#
loop_
_entity_poly.entity_id
_entity_poly.type
_entity_poly.pdbx_seq_one_letter_code
_entity_poly.pdbx_strand_id
1 'polypeptide(L)'
;MPTSEQHSIPLSIDLSNFPDLEAQSIDVKANLSQNYPDVHFPIQINEKINSNSIPVFPVHANLPWRSSIHHVRQSVHWRASIEATQKLLQLFASDTTANQVFKEGGKSYAEVAAIELSNLHCNWTRFNAYLWPALNEKRIRLIAETIVYIFIFDEIWEMSNATTIQRIQNEFVSRLKSRDSHPDDRATSELQEALFSTIQGLHEEDHIDGNGGADVAAALLQFINHPPPPTKFNNLREFLNYRIIDAAAFYTITCAKFSLCSSVELSSLRIANFLRLLEDHVAIANDLYSFAKEKKDYLRHKVRYLINTVEEVRKTFALADDESAILVTLAIQIEVEKAMAKELLRLNSNSEVTESEKELVNALVFLASGNIMTSITMSHYRAIAWTLTTADVMLVVGRFRIHWRKNRRFGWDDYLNGLALIFLFGFIITYQLFVPIEYNAQLLALGMGGTPPTERDIVLDMKLNVTNGIMFWCIIYSVKASFLSLYWQIFEFSNGFRVCWWLVTVYTVLTFLITIPSWFWNCGAPQDFLNMELCNNRSRQRTLSLLVMWCVLNGLGDLFLMALPIAMLRSMMMKTSQKIGIHLVFGIVLIIIAFVILRTVFTLQMKPEFQDENAIWAILESTIAVMVCALQCYRGLLSWSASSSSINSFIFSFRGFSNTSKRDVSDGPVKVSPMNNISEASS
;
A
#
# COMPACT_ATOMS: atom_id res chain seq x y z
N MET A 1 -31.50 4.60 19.20
CA MET A 1 -30.94 5.45 18.15
C MET A 1 -29.95 6.39 18.83
N PRO A 2 -28.64 6.20 18.67
CA PRO A 2 -27.68 7.27 18.94
C PRO A 2 -27.73 8.23 17.75
N THR A 3 -27.79 9.51 18.07
CA THR A 3 -27.75 10.63 17.13
C THR A 3 -26.47 10.59 16.29
N SER A 4 -26.62 10.74 14.97
CA SER A 4 -25.52 10.99 14.06
C SER A 4 -24.90 12.35 14.37
N GLU A 5 -23.87 12.38 15.21
CA GLU A 5 -22.96 13.52 15.24
C GLU A 5 -22.26 13.56 13.86
N GLN A 6 -22.61 14.56 13.06
CA GLN A 6 -21.83 14.91 11.89
C GLN A 6 -20.43 15.29 12.37
N HIS A 7 -19.41 14.52 11.97
CA HIS A 7 -18.00 14.87 12.15
C HIS A 7 -17.77 16.30 11.64
N SER A 8 -17.60 17.26 12.56
CA SER A 8 -17.48 18.67 12.21
C SER A 8 -16.02 18.97 11.91
N ILE A 9 -15.57 18.63 10.70
CA ILE A 9 -14.29 19.13 10.18
C ILE A 9 -14.32 20.67 10.30
N PRO A 10 -13.37 21.29 11.03
CA PRO A 10 -13.34 22.73 11.21
C PRO A 10 -13.28 23.42 9.83
N LEU A 11 -14.15 24.43 9.65
CA LEU A 11 -14.27 25.16 8.40
C LEU A 11 -13.02 26.00 8.11
N SER A 12 -12.35 26.52 9.14
CA SER A 12 -11.11 27.28 9.01
C SER A 12 -10.19 26.99 10.20
N ILE A 13 -8.88 26.99 9.95
CA ILE A 13 -7.83 26.82 10.95
C ILE A 13 -6.85 27.97 10.85
N ASP A 14 -6.55 28.56 12.01
CA ASP A 14 -5.56 29.63 12.15
C ASP A 14 -4.13 29.07 12.04
N LEU A 15 -3.37 29.63 11.11
CA LEU A 15 -1.97 29.27 10.86
C LEU A 15 -0.99 30.38 11.29
N SER A 16 -1.45 31.42 11.99
CA SER A 16 -0.59 32.53 12.45
C SER A 16 0.62 32.08 13.28
N ASN A 17 0.54 30.91 13.93
CA ASN A 17 1.65 30.29 14.68
C ASN A 17 2.55 29.37 13.84
N PHE A 18 2.36 29.34 12.53
CA PHE A 18 3.11 28.55 11.55
C PHE A 18 3.94 29.51 10.68
N PRO A 19 5.05 30.06 11.22
CA PRO A 19 5.71 31.26 10.69
C PRO A 19 6.24 31.13 9.24
N ASP A 20 6.41 29.90 8.77
CA ASP A 20 7.00 29.60 7.46
C ASP A 20 5.94 29.56 6.34
N LEU A 21 4.64 29.68 6.66
CA LEU A 21 3.56 29.76 5.69
C LEU A 21 3.01 31.19 5.58
N GLU A 22 2.81 31.68 4.35
CA GLU A 22 2.20 32.99 4.11
C GLU A 22 0.71 33.03 4.49
N ALA A 23 0.04 31.87 4.43
CA ALA A 23 -1.37 31.75 4.75
C ALA A 23 -1.60 31.93 6.26
N GLN A 24 -2.37 32.95 6.64
CA GLN A 24 -2.76 33.17 8.05
C GLN A 24 -3.90 32.25 8.50
N SER A 25 -4.67 31.68 7.57
CA SER A 25 -5.67 30.65 7.87
C SER A 25 -5.92 29.75 6.66
N ILE A 26 -6.39 28.52 6.90
CA ILE A 26 -6.76 27.56 5.86
C ILE A 26 -8.24 27.18 5.98
N ASP A 27 -8.99 27.25 4.88
CA ASP A 27 -10.25 26.51 4.77
C ASP A 27 -9.98 25.05 4.42
N VAL A 28 -10.14 24.16 5.39
CA VAL A 28 -9.78 22.74 5.29
C VAL A 28 -10.57 22.05 4.17
N LYS A 29 -11.86 22.37 4.01
CA LYS A 29 -12.69 21.72 2.99
C LYS A 29 -12.37 22.25 1.60
N ALA A 30 -12.18 23.55 1.45
CA ALA A 30 -11.80 24.13 0.16
C ALA A 30 -10.45 23.59 -0.31
N ASN A 31 -9.48 23.44 0.61
CA ASN A 31 -8.14 22.94 0.29
C ASN A 31 -8.14 21.48 -0.17
N LEU A 32 -9.07 20.68 0.35
CA LEU A 32 -9.19 19.24 0.03
C LEU A 32 -10.19 18.94 -1.11
N SER A 33 -11.09 19.87 -1.46
CA SER A 33 -12.17 19.67 -2.45
C SER A 33 -11.89 20.22 -3.83
N GLN A 34 -10.95 21.15 -3.97
CA GLN A 34 -10.34 21.39 -5.27
C GLN A 34 -9.66 20.09 -5.68
N ASN A 35 -10.06 19.46 -6.80
CA ASN A 35 -9.25 18.44 -7.47
C ASN A 35 -7.82 18.98 -7.45
N TYR A 36 -6.96 18.41 -6.57
CA TYR A 36 -5.71 18.99 -6.08
C TYR A 36 -5.22 20.12 -6.98
N PRO A 37 -5.26 21.40 -6.56
CA PRO A 37 -5.01 22.51 -7.46
C PRO A 37 -3.76 22.17 -8.28
N ASP A 38 -3.82 22.36 -9.61
CA ASP A 38 -2.68 22.14 -10.52
C ASP A 38 -1.53 23.09 -10.09
N VAL A 39 -0.85 22.75 -9.00
CA VAL A 39 0.31 23.45 -8.49
C VAL A 39 1.42 23.05 -9.42
N HIS A 40 1.68 23.90 -10.40
CA HIS A 40 2.69 23.65 -11.39
C HIS A 40 4.08 23.81 -10.77
N PHE A 41 4.82 22.71 -10.67
CA PHE A 41 6.24 22.73 -10.32
C PHE A 41 7.07 22.82 -11.62
N PRO A 42 7.71 23.96 -11.95
CA PRO A 42 8.48 24.12 -13.17
C PRO A 42 9.86 23.46 -13.05
N ILE A 43 9.90 22.14 -12.91
CA ILE A 43 11.14 21.39 -12.65
C ILE A 43 11.96 21.24 -13.93
N GLN A 44 13.23 21.60 -13.87
CA GLN A 44 14.21 21.23 -14.88
C GLN A 44 14.87 19.90 -14.53
N ILE A 45 14.79 18.92 -15.44
CA ILE A 45 15.38 17.60 -15.21
C ILE A 45 16.83 17.62 -15.72
N ASN A 46 17.78 17.37 -14.82
CA ASN A 46 19.18 17.26 -15.19
C ASN A 46 19.52 15.88 -15.80
N GLU A 47 20.69 15.79 -16.42
CA GLU A 47 21.14 14.56 -17.09
C GLU A 47 21.30 13.38 -16.11
N LYS A 48 21.85 13.63 -14.91
CA LYS A 48 22.07 12.61 -13.87
C LYS A 48 20.77 11.93 -13.44
N ILE A 49 19.69 12.70 -13.24
CA ILE A 49 18.35 12.16 -12.95
C ILE A 49 17.85 11.34 -14.13
N ASN A 50 17.97 11.85 -15.36
CA ASN A 50 17.49 11.13 -16.54
C ASN A 50 18.25 9.83 -16.81
N SER A 51 19.56 9.77 -16.55
CA SER A 51 20.36 8.57 -16.78
C SER A 51 20.17 7.50 -15.71
N ASN A 52 19.89 7.91 -14.46
CA ASN A 52 19.85 7.00 -13.31
C ASN A 52 18.43 6.64 -12.85
N SER A 53 17.38 7.16 -13.50
CA SER A 53 16.00 6.88 -13.09
C SER A 53 15.01 6.95 -14.24
N ILE A 54 13.83 6.36 -14.04
CA ILE A 54 12.70 6.41 -14.97
C ILE A 54 11.51 7.18 -14.36
N PRO A 55 10.70 7.89 -15.17
CA PRO A 55 9.49 8.52 -14.67
C PRO A 55 8.45 7.48 -14.26
N VAL A 56 7.72 7.76 -13.18
CA VAL A 56 6.62 6.94 -12.68
C VAL A 56 5.37 7.80 -12.55
N PHE A 57 4.21 7.21 -12.81
CA PHE A 57 2.94 7.93 -12.91
C PHE A 57 1.89 7.39 -11.92
N PRO A 58 2.02 7.65 -10.61
CA PRO A 58 1.14 7.10 -9.58
C PRO A 58 -0.36 7.36 -9.82
N VAL A 59 -0.73 8.55 -10.31
CA VAL A 59 -2.12 8.89 -10.63
C VAL A 59 -2.66 8.02 -11.77
N HIS A 60 -1.87 7.83 -12.83
CA HIS A 60 -2.24 6.95 -13.95
C HIS A 60 -2.32 5.46 -13.52
N ALA A 61 -1.55 5.09 -12.50
CA ALA A 61 -1.59 3.77 -11.87
C ALA A 61 -2.73 3.61 -10.84
N ASN A 62 -3.61 4.61 -10.67
CA ASN A 62 -4.69 4.63 -9.66
C ASN A 62 -4.21 4.44 -8.21
N LEU A 63 -2.98 4.86 -7.90
CA LEU A 63 -2.51 4.92 -6.52
C LEU A 63 -3.21 6.05 -5.76
N PRO A 64 -3.41 5.92 -4.43
CA PRO A 64 -4.09 6.94 -3.60
C PRO A 64 -3.20 8.17 -3.38
N TRP A 65 -2.95 8.91 -4.46
CA TRP A 65 -2.03 10.05 -4.51
C TRP A 65 -2.68 11.32 -3.96
N ARG A 66 -2.30 11.72 -2.75
CA ARG A 66 -2.82 12.91 -2.06
C ARG A 66 -1.79 14.03 -1.96
N SER A 67 -1.20 14.41 -3.09
CA SER A 67 -0.20 15.47 -3.20
C SER A 67 -0.34 16.19 -4.54
N SER A 68 -0.01 17.48 -4.54
CA SER A 68 0.06 18.33 -5.71
C SER A 68 1.36 18.17 -6.52
N ILE A 69 2.36 17.45 -5.97
CA ILE A 69 3.62 17.15 -6.67
C ILE A 69 3.41 15.88 -7.51
N HIS A 70 3.45 16.00 -8.83
CA HIS A 70 3.23 14.87 -9.76
C HIS A 70 4.50 14.36 -10.44
N HIS A 71 5.64 15.00 -10.20
CA HIS A 71 6.93 14.59 -10.77
C HIS A 71 7.56 13.49 -9.92
N VAL A 72 7.34 12.23 -10.28
CA VAL A 72 7.88 11.07 -9.55
C VAL A 72 8.82 10.27 -10.43
N ARG A 73 9.91 9.77 -9.84
CA ARG A 73 10.89 8.93 -10.53
C ARG A 73 11.33 7.76 -9.67
N GLN A 74 11.76 6.69 -10.33
CA GLN A 74 12.31 5.50 -9.70
C GLN A 74 13.73 5.26 -10.22
N SER A 75 14.69 5.10 -9.32
CA SER A 75 16.07 4.73 -9.65
C SER A 75 16.10 3.40 -10.41
N VAL A 76 16.91 3.32 -11.46
CA VAL A 76 17.16 2.05 -12.17
C VAL A 76 18.11 1.14 -11.39
N HIS A 77 18.83 1.69 -10.42
CA HIS A 77 19.86 1.02 -9.60
C HIS A 77 19.30 0.48 -8.27
N TRP A 78 17.97 0.43 -8.10
CA TRP A 78 17.33 0.00 -6.85
C TRP A 78 17.79 -1.40 -6.38
N ARG A 79 18.18 -2.31 -7.29
CA ARG A 79 18.71 -3.63 -6.90
C ARG A 79 20.02 -3.52 -6.12
N ALA A 80 20.93 -2.65 -6.56
CA ALA A 80 22.19 -2.40 -5.87
C ALA A 80 21.97 -1.89 -4.44
N SER A 81 20.94 -1.05 -4.23
CA SER A 81 20.57 -0.63 -2.86
C SER A 81 20.08 -1.78 -1.99
N ILE A 82 19.22 -2.66 -2.51
CA ILE A 82 18.72 -3.82 -1.76
C ILE A 82 19.89 -4.74 -1.37
N GLU A 83 20.79 -5.05 -2.31
CA GLU A 83 21.96 -5.89 -2.06
C GLU A 83 22.84 -5.31 -0.93
N ALA A 84 23.13 -4.00 -0.99
CA ALA A 84 23.94 -3.33 0.02
C ALA A 84 23.27 -3.33 1.39
N THR A 85 21.98 -2.99 1.46
CA THR A 85 21.19 -3.05 2.69
C THR A 85 21.19 -4.47 3.28
N GLN A 86 20.94 -5.48 2.44
CA GLN A 86 20.87 -6.87 2.87
C GLN A 86 22.19 -7.36 3.45
N LYS A 87 23.30 -7.08 2.76
CA LYS A 87 24.65 -7.44 3.22
C LYS A 87 24.94 -6.82 4.58
N LEU A 88 24.67 -5.53 4.75
CA LEU A 88 24.96 -4.84 6.00
C LEU A 88 24.08 -5.32 7.15
N LEU A 89 22.78 -5.55 6.92
CA LEU A 89 21.91 -6.12 7.94
C LEU A 89 22.33 -7.54 8.36
N GLN A 90 22.86 -8.35 7.45
CA GLN A 90 23.42 -9.67 7.80
C GLN A 90 24.65 -9.54 8.70
N LEU A 91 25.52 -8.57 8.44
CA LEU A 91 26.66 -8.28 9.30
C LEU A 91 26.18 -7.86 10.70
N PHE A 92 25.16 -7.00 10.80
CA PHE A 92 24.56 -6.65 12.09
C PHE A 92 23.94 -7.86 12.81
N ALA A 93 23.19 -8.71 12.10
CA ALA A 93 22.51 -9.86 12.68
C ALA A 93 23.47 -10.96 13.16
N SER A 94 24.65 -11.07 12.55
CA SER A 94 25.66 -12.09 12.85
C SER A 94 26.76 -11.63 13.80
N ASP A 95 26.93 -10.31 14.00
CA ASP A 95 27.98 -9.76 14.85
C ASP A 95 27.71 -9.97 16.35
N THR A 96 28.69 -10.56 17.04
CA THR A 96 28.57 -10.88 18.47
C THR A 96 28.52 -9.64 19.37
N THR A 97 29.18 -8.55 19.00
CA THR A 97 29.14 -7.30 19.75
C THR A 97 27.78 -6.61 19.60
N ALA A 98 27.18 -6.70 18.40
CA ALA A 98 25.84 -6.19 18.12
C ALA A 98 24.74 -6.91 18.92
N ASN A 99 24.98 -8.16 19.35
CA ASN A 99 24.05 -8.96 20.17
C ASN A 99 24.23 -8.76 21.68
N GLN A 100 25.42 -8.34 22.13
CA GLN A 100 25.72 -8.14 23.56
C GLN A 100 25.27 -6.76 24.08
N VAL A 101 25.09 -5.80 23.18
CA VAL A 101 24.80 -4.41 23.52
C VAL A 101 23.30 -4.24 23.85
N PHE A 102 23.03 -3.83 25.11
CA PHE A 102 21.71 -3.50 25.71
C PHE A 102 20.67 -4.61 25.84
N LYS A 103 20.98 -5.64 26.64
CA LYS A 103 20.01 -6.68 27.05
C LYS A 103 19.41 -6.45 28.45
N GLU A 104 19.06 -5.22 28.80
CA GLU A 104 18.17 -4.92 29.93
C GLU A 104 16.91 -4.20 29.42
N GLY A 105 15.86 -4.98 29.12
CA GLY A 105 14.51 -4.47 28.84
C GLY A 105 14.15 -4.15 27.38
N GLY A 106 15.05 -4.35 26.41
CA GLY A 106 14.84 -4.06 24.97
C GLY A 106 15.47 -5.07 24.00
N LYS A 107 15.49 -4.75 22.69
CA LYS A 107 16.14 -5.56 21.64
C LYS A 107 17.58 -5.09 21.38
N SER A 108 18.44 -6.02 21.00
CA SER A 108 19.80 -5.74 20.50
C SER A 108 19.82 -5.28 19.03
N TYR A 109 20.92 -4.67 18.57
CA TYR A 109 21.12 -4.32 17.16
C TYR A 109 20.96 -5.54 16.25
N ALA A 110 21.49 -6.69 16.67
CA ALA A 110 21.39 -7.94 15.91
C ALA A 110 19.94 -8.43 15.77
N GLU A 111 19.13 -8.33 16.83
CA GLU A 111 17.72 -8.72 16.80
C GLU A 111 16.88 -7.78 15.93
N VAL A 112 17.15 -6.47 15.98
CA VAL A 112 16.51 -5.49 15.08
C VAL A 112 16.88 -5.77 13.63
N ALA A 113 18.17 -5.97 13.33
CA ALA A 113 18.63 -6.26 11.98
C ALA A 113 18.03 -7.57 11.43
N ALA A 114 17.89 -8.60 12.26
CA ALA A 114 17.23 -9.86 11.88
C ALA A 114 15.74 -9.65 11.54
N ILE A 115 15.03 -8.81 12.30
CA ILE A 115 13.63 -8.46 12.02
C ILE A 115 13.53 -7.67 10.70
N GLU A 116 14.42 -6.69 10.48
CA GLU A 116 14.39 -5.88 9.26
C GLU A 116 14.75 -6.69 8.01
N LEU A 117 15.69 -7.65 8.11
CA LEU A 117 15.98 -8.60 7.03
C LEU A 117 14.74 -9.36 6.57
N SER A 118 13.88 -9.77 7.50
CA SER A 118 12.64 -10.49 7.16
C SER A 118 11.64 -9.64 6.37
N ASN A 119 11.77 -8.31 6.39
CA ASN A 119 10.85 -7.37 5.75
C ASN A 119 11.48 -6.56 4.59
N LEU A 120 12.71 -6.90 4.19
CA LEU A 120 13.57 -6.12 3.29
C LEU A 120 12.88 -5.59 2.02
N HIS A 121 11.97 -6.34 1.38
CA HIS A 121 11.34 -5.92 0.12
C HIS A 121 10.01 -5.15 0.28
N CYS A 122 9.48 -5.08 1.51
CA CYS A 122 8.14 -4.56 1.82
C CYS A 122 8.13 -3.33 2.74
N ASN A 123 9.30 -2.84 3.16
CA ASN A 123 9.48 -1.80 4.17
C ASN A 123 10.26 -0.59 3.61
N TRP A 124 11.00 0.10 4.49
CA TRP A 124 11.71 1.36 4.26
C TRP A 124 12.83 1.28 3.22
N THR A 125 13.30 0.10 2.81
CA THR A 125 14.36 -0.01 1.78
C THR A 125 13.99 0.65 0.45
N ARG A 126 12.68 0.81 0.20
CA ARG A 126 12.13 1.52 -0.96
C ARG A 126 12.49 3.00 -0.99
N PHE A 127 12.91 3.61 0.12
CA PHE A 127 13.37 5.00 0.16
C PHE A 127 14.48 5.23 -0.88
N ASN A 128 15.47 4.32 -0.96
CA ASN A 128 16.57 4.41 -1.93
C ASN A 128 16.10 4.42 -3.39
N ALA A 129 14.97 3.77 -3.69
CA ALA A 129 14.45 3.67 -5.04
C ALA A 129 13.76 4.96 -5.51
N TYR A 130 13.20 5.77 -4.62
CA TYR A 130 12.33 6.88 -5.01
C TYR A 130 12.83 8.27 -4.57
N LEU A 131 13.58 8.38 -3.47
CA LEU A 131 13.95 9.69 -2.91
C LEU A 131 15.04 10.41 -3.70
N TRP A 132 16.00 9.65 -4.22
CA TRP A 132 17.21 10.22 -4.82
C TRP A 132 17.43 9.67 -6.23
N PRO A 133 16.64 10.12 -7.22
CA PRO A 133 16.68 9.59 -8.58
C PRO A 133 17.98 9.86 -9.33
N ALA A 134 18.87 10.71 -8.82
CA ALA A 134 20.17 11.00 -9.41
C ALA A 134 21.27 10.01 -8.99
N LEU A 135 21.08 9.19 -7.96
CA LEU A 135 22.10 8.28 -7.46
C LEU A 135 22.52 7.28 -8.54
N ASN A 136 23.81 7.23 -8.83
CA ASN A 136 24.41 6.15 -9.61
C ASN A 136 24.55 4.87 -8.75
N GLU A 137 24.95 3.76 -9.37
CA GLU A 137 25.05 2.47 -8.68
C GLU A 137 26.03 2.47 -7.49
N LYS A 138 27.15 3.19 -7.55
CA LYS A 138 28.11 3.22 -6.43
C LYS A 138 27.56 4.02 -5.25
N ARG A 139 27.05 5.23 -5.51
CA ARG A 139 26.51 6.12 -4.47
C ARG A 139 25.24 5.56 -3.84
N ILE A 140 24.38 4.86 -4.60
CA ILE A 140 23.17 4.26 -4.04
C ILE A 140 23.49 3.15 -3.02
N ARG A 141 24.60 2.42 -3.19
CA ARG A 141 25.04 1.40 -2.21
C ARG A 141 25.43 2.05 -0.88
N LEU A 142 26.22 3.13 -0.93
CA LEU A 142 26.64 3.88 0.26
C LEU A 142 25.43 4.48 1.01
N ILE A 143 24.50 5.10 0.28
CA ILE A 143 23.29 5.68 0.89
C ILE A 143 22.37 4.57 1.46
N ALA A 144 22.28 3.43 0.78
CA ALA A 144 21.50 2.30 1.28
C ALA A 144 22.07 1.72 2.59
N GLU A 145 23.39 1.73 2.74
CA GLU A 145 24.07 1.36 3.99
C GLU A 145 23.82 2.39 5.10
N THR A 146 23.89 3.70 4.80
CA THR A 146 23.59 4.72 5.81
C THR A 146 22.14 4.74 6.26
N ILE A 147 21.19 4.35 5.39
CA ILE A 147 19.79 4.14 5.81
C ILE A 147 19.69 2.99 6.83
N VAL A 148 20.46 1.90 6.69
CA VAL A 148 20.47 0.82 7.69
C VAL A 148 20.85 1.36 9.07
N TYR A 149 21.82 2.29 9.12
CA TYR A 149 22.22 2.93 10.37
C TYR A 149 21.07 3.68 11.02
N ILE A 150 20.31 4.44 10.22
CA ILE A 150 19.14 5.19 10.69
C ILE A 150 18.11 4.23 11.28
N PHE A 151 17.66 3.21 10.55
CA PHE A 151 16.56 2.35 11.01
C PHE A 151 16.94 1.44 12.18
N ILE A 152 18.19 0.96 12.24
CA ILE A 152 18.66 0.20 13.41
C ILE A 152 18.68 1.08 14.65
N PHE A 153 19.21 2.31 14.52
CA PHE A 153 19.24 3.25 15.63
C PHE A 153 17.81 3.67 16.03
N ASP A 154 16.95 3.94 15.05
CA ASP A 154 15.58 4.41 15.23
C ASP A 154 14.76 3.46 16.12
N GLU A 155 14.73 2.18 15.76
CA GLU A 155 13.99 1.17 16.53
C GLU A 155 14.49 1.04 17.98
N ILE A 156 15.78 1.29 18.24
CA ILE A 156 16.36 1.12 19.58
C ILE A 156 16.17 2.35 20.44
N TRP A 157 16.34 3.55 19.90
CA TRP A 157 16.20 4.77 20.70
C TRP A 157 14.74 4.97 21.14
N GLU A 158 13.75 4.65 20.30
CA GLU A 158 12.31 4.79 20.63
C GLU A 158 11.84 3.90 21.79
N MET A 159 12.51 2.76 21.98
CA MET A 159 12.26 1.83 23.08
C MET A 159 13.00 2.22 24.38
N SER A 160 13.96 3.15 24.30
CA SER A 160 14.93 3.39 25.36
C SER A 160 14.49 4.48 26.36
N ASN A 161 14.98 4.35 27.60
CA ASN A 161 14.79 5.39 28.62
C ASN A 161 15.87 6.49 28.51
N ALA A 162 15.61 7.65 29.12
CA ALA A 162 16.49 8.82 29.01
C ALA A 162 17.93 8.56 29.49
N THR A 163 18.13 7.69 30.49
CA THR A 163 19.44 7.31 31.00
C THR A 163 20.22 6.37 30.07
N THR A 164 19.53 5.62 29.20
CA THR A 164 20.14 4.65 28.28
C THR A 164 20.45 5.28 26.92
N ILE A 165 19.66 6.26 26.47
CA ILE A 165 19.82 6.95 25.18
C ILE A 165 21.25 7.48 24.99
N GLN A 166 21.79 8.22 25.97
CA GLN A 166 23.14 8.78 25.83
C GLN A 166 24.22 7.69 25.68
N ARG A 167 24.02 6.52 26.30
CA ARG A 167 24.95 5.40 26.17
C ARG A 167 24.83 4.73 24.79
N ILE A 168 23.62 4.58 24.25
CA ILE A 168 23.36 4.08 22.89
C ILE A 168 24.00 5.02 21.86
N GLN A 169 23.77 6.33 21.99
CA GLN A 169 24.32 7.34 21.10
C GLN A 169 25.85 7.30 21.07
N ASN A 170 26.49 7.34 22.25
CA ASN A 170 27.95 7.30 22.34
C ASN A 170 28.55 6.03 21.73
N GLU A 171 27.91 4.88 21.98
CA GLU A 171 28.36 3.59 21.47
C GLU A 171 28.16 3.48 19.95
N PHE A 172 26.99 3.86 19.43
CA PHE A 172 26.72 3.82 18.00
C PHE A 172 27.61 4.81 17.23
N VAL A 173 27.81 6.01 17.76
CA VAL A 173 28.78 6.99 17.23
C VAL A 173 30.20 6.43 17.25
N SER A 174 30.62 5.73 18.31
CA SER A 174 31.96 5.13 18.37
C SER A 174 32.20 4.09 17.28
N ARG A 175 31.15 3.37 16.86
CA ARG A 175 31.23 2.41 15.75
C ARG A 175 31.37 3.08 14.39
N LEU A 176 30.90 4.31 14.24
CA LEU A 176 30.99 5.08 12.99
C LEU A 176 32.28 5.91 12.89
N LYS A 177 32.98 6.16 13.99
CA LYS A 177 34.23 6.96 14.03
C LYS A 177 35.43 6.17 13.53
N SER A 178 36.39 6.85 12.90
CA SER A 178 37.62 6.24 12.36
C SER A 178 38.44 5.50 13.42
N ARG A 179 39.22 4.51 12.96
CA ARG A 179 40.20 3.77 13.77
C ARG A 179 41.22 4.69 14.43
N ASP A 180 41.11 4.88 15.74
CA ASP A 180 42.27 5.29 16.55
C ASP A 180 43.17 4.05 16.63
N SER A 181 44.34 4.11 16.00
CA SER A 181 45.32 3.03 15.99
C SER A 181 45.81 2.73 17.41
N HIS A 182 45.16 1.80 18.10
CA HIS A 182 45.66 1.25 19.36
C HIS A 182 46.49 -0.03 19.10
N PRO A 183 47.65 -0.22 19.75
CA PRO A 183 48.60 -1.29 19.40
C PRO A 183 48.17 -2.71 19.76
N ASP A 184 46.99 -2.89 20.39
CA ASP A 184 46.52 -4.15 20.97
C ASP A 184 45.23 -4.67 20.33
N ASP A 185 44.87 -4.18 19.14
CA ASP A 185 43.58 -4.51 18.50
C ASP A 185 43.46 -6.01 18.19
N ARG A 186 42.57 -6.66 18.96
CA ARG A 186 41.89 -7.90 18.57
C ARG A 186 41.30 -7.72 17.17
N ALA A 187 41.26 -8.79 16.38
CA ALA A 187 40.72 -8.78 15.02
C ALA A 187 39.39 -8.00 14.93
N THR A 188 39.37 -6.93 14.13
CA THR A 188 38.18 -6.14 13.84
C THR A 188 37.10 -7.03 13.22
N SER A 189 35.85 -6.91 13.67
CA SER A 189 34.76 -7.70 13.08
C SER A 189 34.43 -7.21 11.68
N GLU A 190 33.88 -8.10 10.85
CA GLU A 190 33.46 -7.75 9.48
C GLU A 190 32.41 -6.63 9.46
N LEU A 191 31.52 -6.59 10.47
CA LEU A 191 30.60 -5.47 10.66
C LEU A 191 31.36 -4.16 10.86
N GLN A 192 32.34 -4.15 11.76
CA GLN A 192 33.05 -2.93 12.11
C GLN A 192 33.85 -2.39 10.91
N GLU A 193 34.49 -3.26 10.12
CA GLU A 193 35.10 -2.92 8.84
C GLU A 193 34.08 -2.33 7.84
N ALA A 194 32.89 -2.94 7.72
CA ALA A 194 31.85 -2.42 6.83
C ALA A 194 31.37 -1.02 7.22
N LEU A 195 31.15 -0.77 8.52
CA LEU A 195 30.76 0.55 9.04
C LEU A 195 31.80 1.62 8.67
N PHE A 196 33.09 1.31 8.86
CA PHE A 196 34.18 2.21 8.47
C PHE A 196 34.22 2.44 6.96
N SER A 197 34.11 1.37 6.17
CA SER A 197 34.18 1.44 4.71
C SER A 197 33.04 2.28 4.12
N THR A 198 31.84 2.26 4.70
CA THR A 198 30.73 3.11 4.24
C THR A 198 31.05 4.59 4.47
N ILE A 199 31.47 4.97 5.68
CA ILE A 199 31.80 6.37 6.01
C ILE A 199 32.99 6.86 5.19
N GLN A 200 34.04 6.04 5.06
CA GLN A 200 35.17 6.34 4.20
C GLN A 200 34.75 6.47 2.74
N GLY A 201 33.89 5.58 2.23
CA GLY A 201 33.39 5.61 0.87
C GLY A 201 32.63 6.89 0.52
N LEU A 202 31.90 7.48 1.48
CA LEU A 202 31.29 8.80 1.30
C LEU A 202 32.33 9.89 1.05
N HIS A 203 33.41 9.92 1.84
CA HIS A 203 34.51 10.88 1.66
C HIS A 203 35.34 10.63 0.39
N GLU A 204 35.52 9.37 0.01
CA GLU A 204 36.22 9.00 -1.23
C GLU A 204 35.45 9.49 -2.47
N GLU A 205 34.11 9.42 -2.46
CA GLU A 205 33.29 9.97 -3.52
C GLU A 205 33.38 11.50 -3.63
N ASP A 206 33.61 12.20 -2.52
CA ASP A 206 33.85 13.66 -2.52
C ASP A 206 35.22 14.02 -3.15
N HIS A 207 36.21 13.12 -3.12
CA HIS A 207 37.46 13.33 -3.84
C HIS A 207 37.31 13.23 -5.37
N ILE A 208 36.21 12.64 -5.85
CA ILE A 208 35.89 12.51 -7.28
C ILE A 208 35.11 13.73 -7.75
N ASP A 209 33.96 14.01 -7.12
CA ASP A 209 33.09 15.14 -7.49
C ASP A 209 32.08 15.46 -6.37
N GLY A 210 31.84 16.76 -6.15
CA GLY A 210 30.99 17.27 -5.07
C GLY A 210 31.65 17.25 -3.69
N ASN A 211 30.89 17.64 -2.67
CA ASN A 211 31.28 17.52 -1.25
C ASN A 211 30.12 17.03 -0.37
N GLY A 212 29.18 16.30 -0.96
CA GLY A 212 27.95 15.86 -0.28
C GLY A 212 28.17 14.68 0.66
N GLY A 213 29.23 13.89 0.49
CA GLY A 213 29.50 12.71 1.32
C GLY A 213 29.83 13.09 2.76
N ALA A 214 30.66 14.12 2.94
CA ALA A 214 30.93 14.72 4.23
C ALA A 214 29.66 15.27 4.90
N ASP A 215 28.77 15.90 4.13
CA ASP A 215 27.48 16.40 4.64
C ASP A 215 26.54 15.26 5.04
N VAL A 216 26.52 14.14 4.30
CA VAL A 216 25.75 12.93 4.68
C VAL A 216 26.26 12.37 6.00
N ALA A 217 27.57 12.22 6.16
CA ALA A 217 28.16 11.73 7.40
C ALA A 217 27.88 12.67 8.59
N ALA A 218 27.97 13.98 8.39
CA ALA A 218 27.67 14.97 9.41
C ALA A 218 26.18 14.97 9.82
N ALA A 219 25.27 14.91 8.85
CA ALA A 219 23.83 14.85 9.10
C ALA A 219 23.41 13.55 9.79
N LEU A 220 24.06 12.42 9.46
CA LEU A 220 23.85 11.16 10.17
C LEU A 220 24.24 11.27 11.66
N LEU A 221 25.39 11.90 11.95
CA LEU A 221 25.80 12.14 13.33
C LEU A 221 24.85 13.11 14.06
N GLN A 222 24.33 14.12 13.37
CA GLN A 222 23.33 15.02 13.92
C GLN A 222 22.05 14.27 14.29
N PHE A 223 21.56 13.40 13.41
CA PHE A 223 20.42 12.52 13.67
C PHE A 223 20.68 11.63 14.88
N ILE A 224 21.81 10.91 14.94
CA ILE A 224 22.09 10.01 16.07
C ILE A 224 22.15 10.76 17.41
N ASN A 225 22.72 11.97 17.43
CA ASN A 225 22.94 12.72 18.67
C ASN A 225 21.77 13.63 19.06
N HIS A 226 20.61 13.55 18.41
CA HIS A 226 19.47 14.40 18.77
C HIS A 226 18.97 14.08 20.19
N PRO A 227 18.53 15.09 20.97
CA PRO A 227 18.02 14.86 22.31
C PRO A 227 16.63 14.20 22.28
N PRO A 228 16.20 13.50 23.34
CA PRO A 228 14.83 12.99 23.44
C PRO A 228 13.80 14.13 23.42
N PRO A 229 12.54 13.86 23.04
CA PRO A 229 11.52 14.90 22.94
C PRO A 229 11.19 15.51 24.31
N PRO A 230 10.88 16.83 24.38
CA PRO A 230 10.36 17.44 25.59
C PRO A 230 9.02 16.81 26.00
N THR A 231 8.62 17.00 27.26
CA THR A 231 7.34 16.46 27.76
C THR A 231 6.12 17.10 27.11
N LYS A 232 6.26 18.33 26.61
CA LYS A 232 5.22 19.10 25.92
C LYS A 232 5.87 20.09 24.97
N PHE A 233 5.25 20.28 23.81
CA PHE A 233 5.56 21.37 22.88
C PHE A 233 4.56 22.52 23.10
N ASN A 234 5.01 23.78 23.00
CA ASN A 234 4.13 24.93 23.21
C ASN A 234 3.27 25.24 21.98
N ASN A 235 3.79 24.92 20.80
CA ASN A 235 3.10 25.11 19.53
C ASN A 235 3.66 24.14 18.47
N LEU A 236 2.97 24.07 17.33
CA LEU A 236 3.30 23.16 16.26
C LEU A 236 4.65 23.47 15.57
N ARG A 237 5.13 24.71 15.60
CA ARG A 237 6.45 25.08 15.08
C ARG A 237 7.58 24.53 15.93
N GLU A 238 7.44 24.59 17.25
CA GLU A 238 8.38 23.98 18.20
C GLU A 238 8.43 22.46 18.00
N PHE A 239 7.27 21.82 17.81
CA PHE A 239 7.20 20.41 17.46
C PHE A 239 7.91 20.11 16.13
N LEU A 240 7.63 20.85 15.07
CA LEU A 240 8.26 20.61 13.76
C LEU A 240 9.77 20.83 13.78
N ASN A 241 10.27 21.83 14.52
CA ASN A 241 11.70 22.03 14.75
C ASN A 241 12.39 20.79 15.34
N TYR A 242 11.71 20.11 16.26
CA TYR A 242 12.19 18.85 16.80
C TYR A 242 12.04 17.73 15.76
N ARG A 243 10.85 17.63 15.14
CA ARG A 243 10.47 16.53 14.24
C ARG A 243 11.33 16.46 13.00
N ILE A 244 11.78 17.58 12.41
CA ILE A 244 12.64 17.54 11.22
C ILE A 244 14.01 16.89 11.50
N ILE A 245 14.51 16.96 12.74
CA ILE A 245 15.73 16.29 13.16
C ILE A 245 15.45 14.80 13.41
N ASP A 246 14.40 14.53 14.17
CA ASP A 246 13.90 13.19 14.53
C ASP A 246 13.47 12.36 13.31
N ALA A 247 12.96 13.00 12.25
CA ALA A 247 12.61 12.39 10.96
C ALA A 247 13.80 12.27 10.00
N ALA A 248 15.01 12.67 10.43
CA ALA A 248 16.21 12.74 9.59
C ALA A 248 16.01 13.58 8.30
N ALA A 249 15.16 14.61 8.33
CA ALA A 249 14.80 15.37 7.14
C ALA A 249 16.02 16.05 6.50
N PHE A 250 16.88 16.69 7.31
CA PHE A 250 18.12 17.29 6.81
C PHE A 250 19.08 16.26 6.19
N TYR A 251 19.18 15.07 6.78
CA TYR A 251 19.96 13.96 6.19
C TYR A 251 19.44 13.57 4.81
N THR A 252 18.12 13.57 4.60
CA THR A 252 17.57 13.25 3.28
C THR A 252 17.93 14.31 2.22
N ILE A 253 18.07 15.57 2.62
CA ILE A 253 18.54 16.67 1.76
C ILE A 253 20.04 16.53 1.44
N THR A 254 20.88 16.18 2.43
CA THR A 254 22.31 15.95 2.18
C THR A 254 22.54 14.76 1.26
N CYS A 255 21.73 13.70 1.37
CA CYS A 255 21.74 12.58 0.43
C CYS A 255 21.36 13.02 -1.00
N ALA A 256 20.41 13.94 -1.15
CA ALA A 256 20.07 14.50 -2.47
C ALA A 256 21.23 15.34 -3.04
N LYS A 257 21.88 16.17 -2.22
CA LYS A 257 23.12 16.89 -2.60
C LYS A 257 24.22 15.91 -3.06
N PHE A 258 24.45 14.85 -2.28
CA PHE A 258 25.41 13.81 -2.61
C PHE A 258 25.05 13.08 -3.91
N SER A 259 23.77 12.81 -4.16
CA SER A 259 23.29 12.15 -5.38
C SER A 259 23.60 12.94 -6.66
N LEU A 260 23.68 14.26 -6.56
CA LEU A 260 23.94 15.15 -7.68
C LEU A 260 25.43 15.46 -7.87
N CYS A 261 26.31 14.96 -6.98
CA CYS A 261 27.70 15.43 -6.86
C CYS A 261 27.76 16.96 -6.69
N SER A 262 26.80 17.54 -5.96
CA SER A 262 26.72 18.99 -5.82
C SER A 262 27.67 19.50 -4.73
N SER A 263 28.25 20.68 -4.96
CA SER A 263 29.06 21.42 -3.98
C SER A 263 28.30 22.58 -3.33
N VAL A 264 27.00 22.70 -3.54
CA VAL A 264 26.17 23.79 -3.01
C VAL A 264 26.22 23.82 -1.49
N GLU A 265 26.41 24.99 -0.91
CA GLU A 265 26.39 25.19 0.53
C GLU A 265 24.95 25.22 1.04
N LEU A 266 24.55 24.20 1.82
CA LEU A 266 23.17 24.08 2.33
C LEU A 266 22.81 25.16 3.38
N SER A 267 23.80 25.87 3.91
CA SER A 267 23.63 27.04 4.79
C SER A 267 23.27 28.32 4.01
N SER A 268 23.27 28.29 2.68
CA SER A 268 23.01 29.45 1.83
C SER A 268 21.63 30.07 2.14
N LEU A 269 21.65 31.32 2.59
CA LEU A 269 20.43 32.09 2.90
C LEU A 269 19.49 32.24 1.70
N ARG A 270 20.01 32.09 0.47
CA ARG A 270 19.20 32.18 -0.76
C ARG A 270 18.19 31.05 -0.88
N ILE A 271 18.57 29.83 -0.49
CA ILE A 271 17.75 28.61 -0.61
C ILE A 271 17.15 28.13 0.72
N ALA A 272 17.55 28.75 1.85
CA ALA A 272 17.15 28.35 3.20
C ALA A 272 15.63 28.19 3.39
N ASN A 273 14.84 29.09 2.81
CA ASN A 273 13.37 29.02 2.89
C ASN A 273 12.82 27.77 2.19
N PHE A 274 13.33 27.44 1.00
CA PHE A 274 12.91 26.23 0.28
C PHE A 274 13.30 24.95 1.03
N LEU A 275 14.53 24.90 1.56
CA LEU A 275 15.00 23.77 2.35
C LEU A 275 14.12 23.56 3.59
N ARG A 276 13.77 24.65 4.28
CA ARG A 276 12.90 24.59 5.46
C ARG A 276 11.51 24.05 5.15
N LEU A 277 10.88 24.54 4.08
CA LEU A 277 9.57 24.05 3.63
C LEU A 277 9.63 22.56 3.25
N LEU A 278 10.72 22.12 2.63
CA LEU A 278 10.92 20.72 2.28
C LEU A 278 11.11 19.82 3.50
N GLU A 279 11.86 20.27 4.51
CA GLU A 279 12.02 19.51 5.76
C GLU A 279 10.67 19.30 6.45
N ASP A 280 9.87 20.38 6.55
CA ASP A 280 8.50 20.31 7.06
C ASP A 280 7.67 19.32 6.22
N HIS A 281 7.74 19.38 4.88
CA HIS A 281 7.01 18.46 3.99
C HIS A 281 7.38 17.00 4.24
N VAL A 282 8.67 16.69 4.33
CA VAL A 282 9.17 15.33 4.55
C VAL A 282 8.65 14.76 5.87
N ALA A 283 8.73 15.55 6.95
CA ALA A 283 8.23 15.17 8.27
C ALA A 283 6.71 14.96 8.28
N ILE A 284 5.94 15.93 7.76
CA ILE A 284 4.47 15.89 7.75
C ILE A 284 3.98 14.71 6.91
N ALA A 285 4.57 14.49 5.72
CA ALA A 285 4.19 13.39 4.85
C ALA A 285 4.47 12.03 5.51
N ASN A 286 5.64 11.85 6.13
CA ASN A 286 5.96 10.63 6.86
C ASN A 286 4.91 10.35 7.95
N ASP A 287 4.63 11.36 8.78
CA ASP A 287 3.71 11.27 9.91
C ASP A 287 2.27 10.93 9.48
N LEU A 288 1.80 11.46 8.35
CA LEU A 288 0.48 11.16 7.80
C LEU A 288 0.30 9.68 7.46
N TYR A 289 1.31 9.05 6.87
CA TYR A 289 1.24 7.64 6.46
C TYR A 289 1.61 6.67 7.60
N SER A 290 2.40 7.10 8.58
CA SER A 290 2.82 6.28 9.72
C SER A 290 1.88 6.37 10.92
N PHE A 291 1.04 7.40 11.03
CA PHE A 291 0.22 7.70 12.22
C PHE A 291 -0.56 6.50 12.77
N ALA A 292 -1.25 5.75 11.91
CA ALA A 292 -2.05 4.61 12.36
C ALA A 292 -1.20 3.49 12.97
N LYS A 293 0.02 3.26 12.45
CA LYS A 293 0.99 2.31 13.01
C LYS A 293 1.50 2.83 14.35
N GLU A 294 2.02 4.05 14.37
CA GLU A 294 2.67 4.65 15.54
C GLU A 294 1.70 4.81 16.72
N LYS A 295 0.49 5.33 16.47
CA LYS A 295 -0.54 5.45 17.51
C LYS A 295 -0.90 4.10 18.11
N LYS A 296 -1.01 3.06 17.29
CA LYS A 296 -1.27 1.70 17.76
C LYS A 296 -0.13 1.15 18.60
N ASP A 297 1.12 1.37 18.19
CA ASP A 297 2.28 0.90 18.93
C ASP A 297 2.47 1.67 20.25
N TYR A 298 2.18 2.97 20.26
CA TYR A 298 2.13 3.81 21.47
C TYR A 298 1.05 3.34 22.46
N LEU A 299 -0.19 3.14 22.00
CA LEU A 299 -1.30 2.66 22.83
C LEU A 299 -1.07 1.24 23.37
N ARG A 300 -0.20 0.46 22.73
CA ARG A 300 0.21 -0.89 23.17
C ARG A 300 1.46 -0.87 24.04
N HIS A 301 1.98 0.32 24.38
CA HIS A 301 3.20 0.50 25.15
C HIS A 301 4.43 -0.18 24.52
N LYS A 302 4.48 -0.30 23.19
CA LYS A 302 5.67 -0.78 22.48
C LYS A 302 6.72 0.30 22.27
N VAL A 303 6.26 1.52 22.03
CA VAL A 303 7.10 2.72 21.92
C VAL A 303 6.74 3.68 23.05
N ARG A 304 7.71 4.48 23.48
CA ARG A 304 7.56 5.35 24.64
C ARG A 304 6.85 6.67 24.31
N TYR A 305 7.03 7.15 23.10
CA TYR A 305 6.55 8.45 22.64
C TYR A 305 5.61 8.26 21.43
N LEU A 306 4.68 9.21 21.24
CA LEU A 306 3.95 9.38 19.99
C LEU A 306 4.37 10.72 19.41
N ILE A 307 5.44 10.69 18.61
CA ILE A 307 6.05 11.87 18.00
C ILE A 307 5.51 11.98 16.58
N ASN A 308 4.31 12.54 16.45
CA ASN A 308 3.61 12.58 15.17
C ASN A 308 2.83 13.88 15.00
N THR A 309 3.01 14.52 13.84
CA THR A 309 2.37 15.78 13.45
C THR A 309 0.85 15.70 13.58
N VAL A 310 0.23 14.58 13.18
CA VAL A 310 -1.23 14.42 13.27
C VAL A 310 -1.71 14.54 14.72
N GLU A 311 -0.99 13.91 15.65
CA GLU A 311 -1.32 13.99 17.07
C GLU A 311 -1.09 15.41 17.62
N GLU A 312 -0.02 16.09 17.19
CA GLU A 312 0.27 17.44 17.67
C GLU A 312 -0.70 18.49 17.09
N VAL A 313 -1.12 18.33 15.83
CA VAL A 313 -2.21 19.09 15.20
C VAL A 313 -3.51 18.89 15.98
N ARG A 314 -3.83 17.64 16.33
CA ARG A 314 -5.04 17.32 17.13
C ARG A 314 -5.04 18.08 18.46
N LYS A 315 -3.92 18.11 19.18
CA LYS A 315 -3.77 18.83 20.45
C LYS A 315 -3.82 20.35 20.25
N THR A 316 -3.07 20.86 19.29
CA THR A 316 -2.94 22.31 19.02
C THR A 316 -4.29 22.94 18.68
N PHE A 317 -5.09 22.27 17.86
CA PHE A 317 -6.39 22.77 17.41
C PHE A 317 -7.59 22.18 18.17
N ALA A 318 -7.35 21.44 19.25
CA ALA A 318 -8.38 20.80 20.07
C ALA A 318 -9.40 20.00 19.26
N LEU A 319 -8.92 19.22 18.28
CA LEU A 319 -9.77 18.45 17.36
C LEU A 319 -10.40 17.24 18.06
N ALA A 320 -11.65 16.96 17.73
CA ALA A 320 -12.46 15.94 18.39
C ALA A 320 -12.01 14.50 18.11
N ASP A 321 -11.48 14.24 16.91
CA ASP A 321 -11.12 12.90 16.45
C ASP A 321 -9.89 12.88 15.54
N ASP A 322 -9.36 11.68 15.34
CA ASP A 322 -8.18 11.41 14.53
C ASP A 322 -8.39 11.69 13.04
N GLU A 323 -9.60 11.44 12.53
CA GLU A 323 -9.91 11.66 11.11
C GLU A 323 -9.84 13.16 10.76
N SER A 324 -10.40 14.00 11.62
CA SER A 324 -10.30 15.45 11.55
C SER A 324 -8.84 15.90 11.60
N ALA A 325 -8.03 15.32 12.50
CA ALA A 325 -6.60 15.65 12.61
C ALA A 325 -5.80 15.26 11.35
N ILE A 326 -6.08 14.11 10.75
CA ILE A 326 -5.46 13.68 9.49
C ILE A 326 -5.82 14.65 8.36
N LEU A 327 -7.09 15.04 8.23
CA LEU A 327 -7.54 15.95 7.17
C LEU A 327 -6.94 17.34 7.31
N VAL A 328 -6.84 17.85 8.55
CA VAL A 328 -6.17 19.13 8.83
C VAL A 328 -4.68 19.05 8.51
N THR A 329 -4.01 17.99 8.94
CA THR A 329 -2.58 17.79 8.68
C THR A 329 -2.30 17.68 7.18
N LEU A 330 -3.18 16.99 6.43
CA LEU A 330 -3.11 16.93 4.97
C LEU A 330 -3.31 18.32 4.34
N ALA A 331 -4.24 19.14 4.83
CA ALA A 331 -4.42 20.50 4.35
C ALA A 331 -3.18 21.37 4.61
N ILE A 332 -2.50 21.21 5.75
CA ILE A 332 -1.22 21.86 6.05
C ILE A 332 -0.14 21.39 5.05
N GLN A 333 -0.04 20.08 4.77
CA GLN A 333 0.91 19.56 3.77
C GLN A 333 0.70 20.23 2.40
N ILE A 334 -0.56 20.37 1.96
CA ILE A 334 -0.87 21.02 0.68
C ILE A 334 -0.48 22.51 0.67
N GLU A 335 -0.64 23.23 1.77
CA GLU A 335 -0.14 24.62 1.86
C GLU A 335 1.39 24.68 1.81
N VAL A 336 2.09 23.75 2.46
CA VAL A 336 3.56 23.63 2.34
C VAL A 336 3.95 23.39 0.88
N GLU A 337 3.27 22.49 0.17
CA GLU A 337 3.55 22.24 -1.25
C GLU A 337 3.31 23.48 -2.14
N LYS A 338 2.25 24.26 -1.88
CA LYS A 338 2.00 25.54 -2.58
C LYS A 338 3.12 26.55 -2.31
N ALA A 339 3.56 26.67 -1.07
CA ALA A 339 4.67 27.54 -0.68
C ALA A 339 5.97 27.10 -1.36
N MET A 340 6.25 25.79 -1.40
CA MET A 340 7.41 25.23 -2.10
C MET A 340 7.37 25.56 -3.59
N ALA A 341 6.23 25.41 -4.27
CA ALA A 341 6.12 25.72 -5.69
C ALA A 341 6.34 27.21 -6.00
N LYS A 342 5.77 28.09 -5.17
CA LYS A 342 5.97 29.54 -5.27
C LYS A 342 7.44 29.91 -5.08
N GLU A 343 8.09 29.34 -4.06
CA GLU A 343 9.49 29.58 -3.77
C GLU A 343 10.41 29.03 -4.87
N LEU A 344 10.12 27.84 -5.40
CA LEU A 344 10.86 27.28 -6.53
C LEU A 344 10.80 28.20 -7.76
N LEU A 345 9.63 28.76 -8.07
CA LEU A 345 9.46 29.71 -9.17
C LEU A 345 10.25 31.01 -8.94
N ARG A 346 10.27 31.52 -7.70
CA ARG A 346 11.09 32.67 -7.31
C ARG A 346 12.58 32.38 -7.47
N LEU A 347 13.06 31.22 -7.02
CA LEU A 347 14.46 30.82 -7.10
C LEU A 347 14.92 30.62 -8.55
N ASN A 348 14.12 29.95 -9.37
CA ASN A 348 14.44 29.71 -10.78
C ASN A 348 14.51 31.00 -11.60
N SER A 349 13.71 32.01 -11.25
CA SER A 349 13.70 33.31 -11.95
C SER A 349 14.71 34.33 -11.40
N ASN A 350 15.29 34.09 -10.23
CA ASN A 350 16.23 35.01 -9.61
C ASN A 350 17.66 34.84 -10.18
N SER A 351 18.21 35.92 -10.72
CA SER A 351 19.58 35.95 -11.27
C SER A 351 20.68 35.83 -10.22
N GLU A 352 20.39 36.10 -8.94
CA GLU A 352 21.33 35.95 -7.84
C GLU A 352 21.48 34.50 -7.35
N VAL A 353 20.56 33.61 -7.73
CA VAL A 353 20.62 32.19 -7.40
C VAL A 353 21.48 31.50 -8.47
N THR A 354 22.50 30.77 -8.02
CA THR A 354 23.43 30.08 -8.93
C THR A 354 22.75 28.92 -9.65
N GLU A 355 23.27 28.53 -10.82
CA GLU A 355 22.72 27.39 -11.56
C GLU A 355 22.82 26.07 -10.78
N SER A 356 23.87 25.87 -9.99
CA SER A 356 24.01 24.70 -9.11
C SER A 356 22.98 24.70 -7.97
N GLU A 357 22.66 25.88 -7.40
CA GLU A 357 21.58 26.01 -6.41
C GLU A 357 20.22 25.70 -7.05
N LYS A 358 19.97 26.19 -8.28
CA LYS A 358 18.76 25.86 -9.04
C LYS A 358 18.67 24.36 -9.29
N GLU A 359 19.74 23.74 -9.78
CA GLU A 359 19.80 22.29 -10.02
C GLU A 359 19.45 21.50 -8.76
N LEU A 360 20.02 21.87 -7.61
CA LEU A 360 19.73 21.25 -6.33
C LEU A 360 18.25 21.38 -5.94
N VAL A 361 17.68 22.60 -5.91
CA VAL A 361 16.29 22.79 -5.47
C VAL A 361 15.28 22.13 -6.40
N ASN A 362 15.57 22.07 -7.71
CA ASN A 362 14.74 21.32 -8.66
C ASN A 362 14.77 19.81 -8.37
N ALA A 363 15.95 19.26 -8.09
CA ALA A 363 16.10 17.85 -7.75
C ALA A 363 15.42 17.48 -6.41
N LEU A 364 15.43 18.40 -5.44
CA LEU A 364 14.80 18.23 -4.13
C LEU A 364 13.26 18.09 -4.20
N VAL A 365 12.60 18.51 -5.28
CA VAL A 365 11.18 18.23 -5.46
C VAL A 365 10.93 16.72 -5.66
N PHE A 366 11.86 16.00 -6.29
CA PHE A 366 11.74 14.55 -6.41
C PHE A 366 11.85 13.85 -5.05
N LEU A 367 12.63 14.39 -4.10
CA LEU A 367 12.70 13.91 -2.72
C LEU A 367 11.31 13.91 -2.07
N ALA A 368 10.61 15.05 -2.13
CA ALA A 368 9.27 15.21 -1.58
C ALA A 368 8.29 14.20 -2.19
N SER A 369 8.27 14.09 -3.52
CA SER A 369 7.40 13.16 -4.23
C SER A 369 7.76 11.68 -3.96
N GLY A 370 9.05 11.38 -3.85
CA GLY A 370 9.57 10.05 -3.60
C GLY A 370 9.23 9.56 -2.19
N ASN A 371 9.22 10.47 -1.21
CA ASN A 371 8.77 10.20 0.16
C ASN A 371 7.30 9.75 0.18
N ILE A 372 6.44 10.45 -0.56
CA ILE A 372 5.02 10.09 -0.70
C ILE A 372 4.88 8.74 -1.41
N MET A 373 5.57 8.52 -2.53
CA MET A 373 5.54 7.25 -3.27
C MET A 373 5.98 6.06 -2.41
N THR A 374 7.06 6.24 -1.65
CA THR A 374 7.55 5.21 -0.73
C THR A 374 6.49 4.88 0.33
N SER A 375 5.94 5.92 0.95
CA SER A 375 4.91 5.78 1.99
C SER A 375 3.64 5.10 1.49
N ILE A 376 3.20 5.38 0.26
CA ILE A 376 2.03 4.72 -0.38
C ILE A 376 2.31 3.27 -0.77
N THR A 377 3.56 2.86 -0.95
CA THR A 377 3.89 1.53 -1.49
C THR A 377 4.40 0.55 -0.45
N MET A 378 4.57 0.97 0.81
CA MET A 378 4.98 0.12 1.93
C MET A 378 3.82 -0.74 2.51
N SER A 379 4.00 -2.06 2.53
CA SER A 379 3.19 -3.10 3.21
C SER A 379 1.65 -3.17 3.01
N HIS A 380 1.15 -3.03 1.79
CA HIS A 380 -0.30 -3.15 1.50
C HIS A 380 -0.83 -4.59 1.43
N TYR A 381 -0.02 -5.64 1.20
CA TYR A 381 -0.57 -6.99 0.92
C TYR A 381 -1.24 -7.67 2.11
N ARG A 382 -0.62 -7.60 3.29
CA ARG A 382 -1.21 -8.11 4.53
C ARG A 382 -2.47 -7.35 4.90
N ALA A 383 -2.47 -6.03 4.69
CA ALA A 383 -3.62 -5.18 4.91
C ALA A 383 -4.76 -5.53 3.94
N ILE A 384 -4.48 -5.66 2.64
CA ILE A 384 -5.45 -6.07 1.61
C ILE A 384 -6.08 -7.42 1.98
N ALA A 385 -5.28 -8.43 2.31
CA ALA A 385 -5.76 -9.77 2.65
C ALA A 385 -6.77 -9.75 3.82
N TRP A 386 -6.42 -9.10 4.94
CA TRP A 386 -7.28 -9.04 6.11
C TRP A 386 -8.47 -8.10 5.96
N THR A 387 -8.33 -6.99 5.23
CA THR A 387 -9.45 -6.09 4.93
C THR A 387 -10.52 -6.78 4.08
N LEU A 388 -10.10 -7.46 3.00
CA LEU A 388 -11.04 -8.20 2.14
C LEU A 388 -11.69 -9.37 2.88
N THR A 389 -10.92 -10.15 3.64
CA THR A 389 -11.46 -11.23 4.47
C THR A 389 -12.47 -10.71 5.50
N THR A 390 -12.22 -9.55 6.10
CA THR A 390 -13.15 -8.92 7.04
C THR A 390 -14.46 -8.51 6.34
N ALA A 391 -14.37 -7.95 5.13
CA ALA A 391 -15.54 -7.65 4.32
C ALA A 391 -16.34 -8.92 3.97
N ASP A 392 -15.66 -10.01 3.61
CA ASP A 392 -16.29 -11.31 3.36
C ASP A 392 -17.05 -11.81 4.57
N VAL A 393 -16.45 -11.79 5.77
CA VAL A 393 -17.12 -12.17 7.02
C VAL A 393 -18.40 -11.36 7.20
N MET A 394 -18.35 -10.04 7.02
CA MET A 394 -19.52 -9.18 7.18
C MET A 394 -20.63 -9.54 6.18
N LEU A 395 -20.28 -9.81 4.93
CA LEU A 395 -21.22 -10.15 3.87
C LEU A 395 -21.81 -11.57 4.03
N VAL A 396 -21.01 -12.55 4.41
CA VAL A 396 -21.52 -13.90 4.70
C VAL A 396 -22.45 -13.87 5.91
N VAL A 397 -22.04 -13.23 7.01
CA VAL A 397 -22.89 -13.09 8.21
C VAL A 397 -24.19 -12.33 7.89
N GLY A 398 -24.11 -11.27 7.11
CA GLY A 398 -25.29 -10.53 6.68
C GLY A 398 -26.21 -11.35 5.79
N ARG A 399 -25.69 -12.19 4.89
CA ARG A 399 -26.46 -13.16 4.10
C ARG A 399 -27.27 -14.09 5.01
N PHE A 400 -26.62 -14.76 5.96
CA PHE A 400 -27.31 -15.62 6.94
C PHE A 400 -28.39 -14.83 7.69
N ARG A 401 -28.10 -13.62 8.16
CA ARG A 401 -29.10 -12.77 8.84
C ARG A 401 -30.29 -12.43 7.95
N ILE A 402 -30.09 -12.13 6.67
CA ILE A 402 -31.17 -11.82 5.72
C ILE A 402 -32.07 -13.03 5.51
N HIS A 403 -31.51 -14.19 5.22
CA HIS A 403 -32.30 -15.42 4.99
C HIS A 403 -33.00 -15.88 6.26
N TRP A 404 -32.37 -15.77 7.43
CA TRP A 404 -33.04 -16.02 8.70
C TRP A 404 -34.24 -15.10 8.91
N ARG A 405 -34.10 -13.79 8.66
CA ARG A 405 -35.19 -12.82 8.84
C ARG A 405 -36.33 -13.02 7.85
N LYS A 406 -36.02 -13.31 6.57
CA LYS A 406 -37.04 -13.44 5.51
C LYS A 406 -37.70 -14.81 5.48
N ASN A 407 -36.90 -15.88 5.53
CA ASN A 407 -37.36 -17.24 5.25
C ASN A 407 -37.40 -18.13 6.50
N ARG A 408 -36.80 -17.69 7.63
CA ARG A 408 -36.65 -18.47 8.87
C ARG A 408 -35.97 -19.84 8.68
N ARG A 409 -35.28 -20.00 7.54
CA ARG A 409 -34.58 -21.21 7.11
C ARG A 409 -33.37 -20.80 6.28
N PHE A 410 -32.33 -21.62 6.34
CA PHE A 410 -31.13 -21.46 5.53
C PHE A 410 -31.19 -22.41 4.34
N GLY A 411 -30.79 -21.92 3.17
CA GLY A 411 -30.65 -22.74 1.98
C GLY A 411 -29.29 -23.43 1.92
N TRP A 412 -29.17 -24.44 1.07
CA TRP A 412 -27.88 -25.10 0.81
C TRP A 412 -26.83 -24.13 0.27
N ASP A 413 -27.25 -23.10 -0.47
CA ASP A 413 -26.40 -22.02 -0.96
C ASP A 413 -25.74 -21.22 0.18
N ASP A 414 -26.45 -21.00 1.30
CA ASP A 414 -25.90 -20.31 2.47
C ASP A 414 -24.81 -21.14 3.16
N TYR A 415 -25.09 -22.43 3.40
CA TYR A 415 -24.13 -23.33 4.03
C TYR A 415 -22.86 -23.48 3.20
N LEU A 416 -22.98 -23.58 1.88
CA LEU A 416 -21.83 -23.69 0.97
C LEU A 416 -21.02 -22.40 0.89
N ASN A 417 -21.66 -21.23 0.97
CA ASN A 417 -20.95 -19.95 1.06
C ASN A 417 -20.24 -19.78 2.42
N GLY A 418 -20.88 -20.19 3.52
CA GLY A 418 -20.24 -20.25 4.85
C GLY A 418 -19.05 -21.22 4.89
N LEU A 419 -19.16 -22.36 4.22
CA LEU A 419 -18.06 -23.32 4.05
C LEU A 419 -16.90 -22.70 3.26
N ALA A 420 -17.18 -21.96 2.19
CA ALA A 420 -16.16 -21.23 1.44
C ALA A 420 -15.41 -20.22 2.33
N LEU A 421 -16.10 -19.52 3.23
CA LEU A 421 -15.48 -18.61 4.20
C LEU A 421 -14.57 -19.34 5.19
N ILE A 422 -14.94 -20.55 5.64
CA ILE A 422 -14.08 -21.35 6.53
C ILE A 422 -12.78 -21.74 5.81
N PHE A 423 -12.89 -22.20 4.56
CA PHE A 423 -11.70 -22.48 3.75
C PHE A 423 -10.87 -21.23 3.47
N LEU A 424 -11.50 -20.07 3.28
CA LEU A 424 -10.82 -18.78 3.12
C LEU A 424 -9.99 -18.42 4.36
N PHE A 425 -10.52 -18.60 5.58
CA PHE A 425 -9.72 -18.43 6.79
C PHE A 425 -8.51 -19.37 6.84
N GLY A 426 -8.74 -20.65 6.52
CA GLY A 426 -7.66 -21.65 6.43
C GLY A 426 -6.57 -21.21 5.46
N PHE A 427 -6.97 -20.82 4.24
CA PHE A 427 -6.09 -20.30 3.20
C PHE A 427 -5.31 -19.08 3.69
N ILE A 428 -5.97 -18.02 4.16
CA ILE A 428 -5.28 -16.80 4.59
C ILE A 428 -4.30 -17.08 5.74
N ILE A 429 -4.67 -17.88 6.73
CA ILE A 429 -3.77 -18.21 7.85
C ILE A 429 -2.54 -18.99 7.36
N THR A 430 -2.74 -20.04 6.58
CA THR A 430 -1.66 -20.89 6.08
C THR A 430 -0.76 -20.14 5.08
N TYR A 431 -1.33 -19.21 4.31
CA TYR A 431 -0.60 -18.35 3.40
C TYR A 431 0.33 -17.36 4.15
N GLN A 432 -0.10 -16.81 5.29
CA GLN A 432 0.76 -15.95 6.11
C GLN A 432 1.94 -16.70 6.76
N LEU A 433 1.82 -18.02 6.95
CA LEU A 433 2.90 -18.87 7.44
C LEU A 433 3.85 -19.30 6.31
N PHE A 434 3.30 -19.49 5.10
CA PHE A 434 4.03 -19.92 3.91
C PHE A 434 4.97 -18.83 3.38
N VAL A 435 4.46 -17.60 3.21
CA VAL A 435 5.18 -16.50 2.54
C VAL A 435 6.56 -16.23 3.14
N PRO A 436 6.77 -16.16 4.47
CA PRO A 436 8.09 -15.92 5.02
C PRO A 436 9.12 -17.03 4.72
N ILE A 437 8.69 -18.29 4.60
CA ILE A 437 9.59 -19.43 4.37
C ILE A 437 10.07 -19.42 2.92
N GLU A 438 9.12 -19.34 1.98
CA GLU A 438 9.39 -19.28 0.54
C GLU A 438 10.25 -18.06 0.19
N TYR A 439 9.93 -16.91 0.80
CA TYR A 439 10.71 -15.68 0.63
C TYR A 439 12.16 -15.84 1.08
N ASN A 440 12.42 -16.43 2.25
CA ASN A 440 13.79 -16.70 2.72
C ASN A 440 14.53 -17.71 1.82
N ALA A 441 13.85 -18.73 1.32
CA ALA A 441 14.42 -19.71 0.40
C ALA A 441 14.78 -19.08 -0.97
N GLN A 442 13.95 -18.17 -1.48
CA GLN A 442 14.22 -17.41 -2.71
C GLN A 442 15.42 -16.47 -2.55
N LEU A 443 15.52 -15.78 -1.42
CA LEU A 443 16.71 -14.97 -1.10
C LEU A 443 17.99 -15.81 -1.16
N LEU A 444 17.95 -17.05 -0.67
CA LEU A 444 19.11 -17.96 -0.67
C LEU A 444 19.45 -18.42 -2.09
N ALA A 445 18.43 -18.80 -2.88
CA ALA A 445 18.60 -19.24 -4.26
C ALA A 445 19.19 -18.15 -5.17
N LEU A 446 18.92 -16.89 -4.86
CA LEU A 446 19.43 -15.73 -5.59
C LEU A 446 20.82 -15.27 -5.14
N GLY A 447 21.43 -15.92 -4.13
CA GLY A 447 22.65 -15.42 -3.48
C GLY A 447 22.46 -14.10 -2.74
N MET A 448 21.19 -13.71 -2.54
CA MET A 448 20.67 -12.54 -1.84
C MET A 448 21.11 -12.50 -0.37
N GLY A 449 20.99 -13.66 0.27
CA GLY A 449 20.92 -13.83 1.73
C GLY A 449 19.87 -14.87 2.11
N GLY A 450 19.35 -14.83 3.35
CA GLY A 450 18.32 -15.76 3.81
C GLY A 450 18.89 -16.88 4.68
N THR A 451 18.13 -17.29 5.70
CA THR A 451 18.55 -18.42 6.52
C THR A 451 18.38 -19.70 5.72
N PRO A 452 19.40 -20.58 5.64
CA PRO A 452 19.23 -21.88 5.00
C PRO A 452 18.02 -22.56 5.63
N PRO A 453 16.99 -22.88 4.84
CA PRO A 453 15.76 -23.40 5.39
C PRO A 453 16.11 -24.69 6.12
N THR A 454 15.70 -24.78 7.39
CA THR A 454 15.92 -26.01 8.13
C THR A 454 15.14 -27.14 7.46
N GLU A 455 15.54 -28.39 7.68
CA GLU A 455 14.77 -29.54 7.16
C GLU A 455 13.28 -29.46 7.56
N ARG A 456 13.00 -28.89 8.74
CA ARG A 456 11.63 -28.60 9.20
C ARG A 456 10.95 -27.54 8.36
N ASP A 457 11.64 -26.45 8.01
CA ASP A 457 11.08 -25.37 7.20
C ASP A 457 10.76 -25.85 5.79
N ILE A 458 11.60 -26.68 5.19
CA ILE A 458 11.35 -27.20 3.85
C ILE A 458 10.14 -28.16 3.85
N VAL A 459 10.05 -29.04 4.85
CA VAL A 459 8.90 -29.94 4.98
C VAL A 459 7.62 -29.15 5.31
N LEU A 460 7.73 -28.11 6.14
CA LEU A 460 6.60 -27.24 6.48
C LEU A 460 6.15 -26.44 5.26
N ASP A 461 7.07 -25.88 4.48
CA ASP A 461 6.82 -25.17 3.23
C ASP A 461 6.02 -26.05 2.26
N MET A 462 6.50 -27.26 1.97
CA MET A 462 5.81 -28.19 1.07
C MET A 462 4.40 -28.52 1.56
N LYS A 463 4.24 -28.75 2.86
CA LYS A 463 2.92 -29.00 3.47
C LYS A 463 2.01 -27.78 3.35
N LEU A 464 2.52 -26.59 3.63
CA LEU A 464 1.77 -25.34 3.56
C LEU A 464 1.40 -25.00 2.12
N ASN A 465 2.28 -25.23 1.14
CA ASN A 465 2.02 -25.01 -0.28
C ASN A 465 0.88 -25.90 -0.78
N VAL A 466 0.94 -27.20 -0.50
CA VAL A 466 -0.15 -28.14 -0.83
C VAL A 466 -1.43 -27.77 -0.10
N THR A 467 -1.34 -27.38 1.18
CA THR A 467 -2.51 -26.95 1.97
C THR A 467 -3.14 -25.69 1.37
N ASN A 468 -2.34 -24.68 1.03
CA ASN A 468 -2.78 -23.45 0.37
C ASN A 468 -3.48 -23.76 -0.94
N GLY A 469 -2.90 -24.63 -1.77
CA GLY A 469 -3.52 -25.08 -3.02
C GLY A 469 -4.88 -25.74 -2.79
N ILE A 470 -4.95 -26.72 -1.89
CA ILE A 470 -6.21 -27.43 -1.57
C ILE A 470 -7.26 -26.46 -1.02
N MET A 471 -6.90 -25.62 -0.06
CA MET A 471 -7.82 -24.64 0.54
C MET A 471 -8.35 -23.68 -0.52
N PHE A 472 -7.48 -23.16 -1.39
CA PHE A 472 -7.87 -22.32 -2.51
C PHE A 472 -8.92 -22.98 -3.40
N TRP A 473 -8.68 -24.22 -3.85
CA TRP A 473 -9.65 -24.93 -4.69
C TRP A 473 -10.94 -25.26 -3.95
N CYS A 474 -10.87 -25.61 -2.67
CA CYS A 474 -12.06 -25.82 -1.84
C CYS A 474 -12.92 -24.55 -1.74
N ILE A 475 -12.32 -23.35 -1.66
CA ILE A 475 -13.06 -22.08 -1.72
C ILE A 475 -13.81 -21.96 -3.05
N ILE A 476 -13.09 -22.10 -4.16
CA ILE A 476 -13.64 -21.92 -5.52
C ILE A 476 -14.79 -22.90 -5.79
N TYR A 477 -14.60 -24.18 -5.47
CA TYR A 477 -15.64 -25.20 -5.69
C TYR A 477 -16.83 -25.04 -4.73
N SER A 478 -16.61 -24.59 -3.49
CA SER A 478 -17.71 -24.28 -2.56
C SER A 478 -18.55 -23.10 -3.05
N VAL A 479 -17.91 -22.07 -3.61
CA VAL A 479 -18.59 -20.95 -4.27
C VAL A 479 -19.42 -21.43 -5.46
N LYS A 480 -18.84 -22.27 -6.35
CA LYS A 480 -19.56 -22.85 -7.50
C LYS A 480 -20.76 -23.67 -7.08
N ALA A 481 -20.61 -24.50 -6.05
CA ALA A 481 -21.70 -25.30 -5.50
C ALA A 481 -22.80 -24.41 -4.89
N SER A 482 -22.43 -23.31 -4.22
CA SER A 482 -23.39 -22.33 -3.70
C SER A 482 -24.19 -21.68 -4.82
N PHE A 483 -23.55 -21.28 -5.93
CA PHE A 483 -24.22 -20.77 -7.12
C PHE A 483 -25.19 -21.79 -7.73
N LEU A 484 -24.76 -23.04 -7.92
CA LEU A 484 -25.62 -24.10 -8.45
C LEU A 484 -26.84 -24.36 -7.57
N SER A 485 -26.64 -24.42 -6.25
CA SER A 485 -27.73 -24.55 -5.28
C SER A 485 -28.74 -23.41 -5.40
N LEU A 486 -28.25 -22.16 -5.51
CA LEU A 486 -29.11 -20.99 -5.69
C LEU A 486 -29.88 -21.07 -7.03
N TYR A 487 -29.23 -21.45 -8.13
CA TYR A 487 -29.89 -21.55 -9.43
C TYR A 487 -30.92 -22.66 -9.47
N TRP A 488 -30.67 -23.78 -8.78
CA TRP A 488 -31.68 -24.83 -8.63
C TRP A 488 -32.93 -24.28 -7.94
N GLN A 489 -32.78 -23.62 -6.79
CA GLN A 489 -33.90 -23.04 -6.05
C GLN A 489 -34.73 -22.04 -6.89
N ILE A 490 -34.09 -21.32 -7.81
CA ILE A 490 -34.78 -20.31 -8.63
C ILE A 490 -35.44 -20.92 -9.88
N PHE A 491 -34.77 -21.86 -10.56
CA PHE A 491 -35.13 -22.29 -11.92
C PHE A 491 -35.49 -23.78 -12.05
N GLU A 492 -35.61 -24.52 -10.95
CA GLU A 492 -35.95 -25.95 -11.00
C GLU A 492 -37.28 -26.25 -11.70
N PHE A 493 -38.16 -25.30 -11.98
CA PHE A 493 -39.41 -25.57 -12.68
C PHE A 493 -39.24 -25.95 -14.17
N SER A 494 -38.11 -25.61 -14.80
CA SER A 494 -37.88 -25.87 -16.23
C SER A 494 -37.12 -27.19 -16.46
N ASN A 495 -37.72 -28.11 -17.25
CA ASN A 495 -37.10 -29.39 -17.56
C ASN A 495 -35.77 -29.25 -18.33
N GLY A 496 -35.71 -28.30 -19.28
CA GLY A 496 -34.46 -28.02 -20.01
C GLY A 496 -33.37 -27.48 -19.09
N PHE A 497 -33.75 -26.60 -18.15
CA PHE A 497 -32.82 -26.10 -17.13
C PHE A 497 -32.31 -27.22 -16.22
N ARG A 498 -33.19 -28.12 -15.75
CA ARG A 498 -32.78 -29.27 -14.91
C ARG A 498 -31.70 -30.11 -15.57
N VAL A 499 -31.85 -30.40 -16.87
CA VAL A 499 -30.86 -31.16 -17.63
C VAL A 499 -29.54 -30.39 -17.70
N CYS A 500 -29.56 -29.12 -18.12
CA CYS A 500 -28.34 -28.29 -18.18
C CYS A 500 -27.68 -28.13 -16.81
N TRP A 501 -28.46 -27.94 -15.75
CA TRP A 501 -27.97 -27.83 -14.38
C TRP A 501 -27.27 -29.13 -13.96
N TRP A 502 -27.88 -30.30 -14.22
CA TRP A 502 -27.25 -31.58 -13.91
C TRP A 502 -25.93 -31.77 -14.66
N LEU A 503 -25.86 -31.36 -15.93
CA LEU A 503 -24.61 -31.39 -16.70
C LEU A 503 -23.52 -30.54 -16.05
N VAL A 504 -23.84 -29.31 -15.63
CA VAL A 504 -22.86 -28.42 -14.96
C VAL A 504 -22.51 -28.89 -13.57
N THR A 505 -23.45 -29.44 -12.81
CA THR A 505 -23.21 -30.05 -11.50
C THR A 505 -22.28 -31.25 -11.62
N VAL A 506 -22.55 -32.17 -12.54
CA VAL A 506 -21.68 -33.32 -12.82
C VAL A 506 -20.30 -32.86 -13.26
N TYR A 507 -20.21 -31.87 -14.16
CA TYR A 507 -18.92 -31.27 -14.55
C TYR A 507 -18.17 -30.69 -13.34
N THR A 508 -18.86 -29.94 -12.46
CA THR A 508 -18.26 -29.32 -11.27
C THR A 508 -17.74 -30.38 -10.31
N VAL A 509 -18.49 -31.44 -10.05
CA VAL A 509 -18.08 -32.55 -9.19
C VAL A 509 -16.90 -33.31 -9.81
N LEU A 510 -16.97 -33.66 -11.10
CA LEU A 510 -15.88 -34.37 -11.78
C LEU A 510 -14.60 -33.56 -11.78
N THR A 511 -14.66 -32.27 -12.10
CA THR A 511 -13.48 -31.41 -12.11
C THR A 511 -12.93 -31.17 -10.71
N PHE A 512 -13.77 -31.12 -9.66
CA PHE A 512 -13.30 -31.11 -8.27
C PHE A 512 -12.52 -32.38 -7.92
N LEU A 513 -13.06 -33.54 -8.28
CA LEU A 513 -12.43 -34.86 -8.08
C LEU A 513 -11.16 -35.06 -8.91
N ILE A 514 -10.96 -34.28 -9.97
CA ILE A 514 -9.71 -34.24 -10.74
C ILE A 514 -8.73 -33.25 -10.11
N THR A 515 -9.20 -32.04 -9.80
CA THR A 515 -8.35 -30.91 -9.38
C THR A 515 -7.72 -31.16 -8.01
N ILE A 516 -8.51 -31.57 -7.01
CA ILE A 516 -8.00 -31.78 -5.64
C ILE A 516 -6.90 -32.85 -5.61
N PRO A 517 -7.11 -34.07 -6.15
CA PRO A 517 -6.05 -35.07 -6.14
C PRO A 517 -4.83 -34.65 -6.97
N SER A 518 -5.02 -33.95 -8.10
CA SER A 518 -3.92 -33.57 -9.00
C SER A 518 -2.82 -32.72 -8.35
N TRP A 519 -3.09 -32.04 -7.22
CA TRP A 519 -2.07 -31.35 -6.44
C TRP A 519 -1.00 -32.28 -5.88
N PHE A 520 -1.36 -33.51 -5.52
CA PHE A 520 -0.40 -34.50 -5.03
C PHE A 520 0.52 -35.04 -6.14
N TRP A 521 0.18 -34.83 -7.41
CA TRP A 521 1.01 -35.19 -8.56
C TRP A 521 2.01 -34.10 -8.97
N ASN A 522 2.05 -32.95 -8.28
CA ASN A 522 2.90 -31.83 -8.67
C ASN A 522 4.40 -32.19 -8.66
N CYS A 523 4.83 -33.04 -7.72
CA CYS A 523 6.20 -33.52 -7.59
C CYS A 523 6.47 -34.88 -8.26
N GLY A 524 5.46 -35.57 -8.83
CA GLY A 524 5.63 -36.96 -9.29
C GLY A 524 4.42 -37.84 -9.02
N ALA A 525 4.64 -39.03 -8.46
CA ALA A 525 3.55 -39.86 -7.96
C ALA A 525 3.06 -39.31 -6.60
N PRO A 526 1.80 -39.56 -6.20
CA PRO A 526 1.23 -39.00 -4.97
C PRO A 526 1.98 -39.34 -3.69
N GLN A 527 2.66 -40.49 -3.66
CA GLN A 527 3.48 -40.91 -2.52
C GLN A 527 4.74 -40.06 -2.35
N ASP A 528 5.17 -39.37 -3.41
CA ASP A 528 6.40 -38.59 -3.47
C ASP A 528 6.15 -37.08 -3.26
N PHE A 529 4.96 -36.68 -2.85
CA PHE A 529 4.59 -35.26 -2.73
C PHE A 529 5.39 -34.49 -1.67
N LEU A 530 6.01 -35.20 -0.71
CA LEU A 530 6.96 -34.65 0.27
C LEU A 530 8.43 -35.00 -0.07
N ASN A 531 8.68 -35.64 -1.21
CA ASN A 531 10.03 -35.98 -1.66
C ASN A 531 10.68 -34.76 -2.30
N MET A 532 11.62 -34.16 -1.57
CA MET A 532 12.30 -32.92 -1.96
C MET A 532 13.08 -33.03 -3.27
N GLU A 533 13.79 -34.15 -3.49
CA GLU A 533 14.61 -34.34 -4.69
C GLU A 533 13.76 -34.40 -5.96
N LEU A 534 12.67 -35.16 -5.90
CA LEU A 534 11.73 -35.29 -7.02
C LEU A 534 10.96 -33.98 -7.26
N CYS A 535 10.63 -33.24 -6.20
CA CYS A 535 9.91 -31.98 -6.35
C CYS A 535 10.79 -30.85 -6.89
N ASN A 536 12.08 -30.82 -6.54
CA ASN A 536 13.05 -29.85 -7.07
C ASN A 536 13.37 -30.13 -8.54
N ASN A 537 13.44 -31.40 -8.93
CA ASN A 537 13.68 -31.82 -10.31
C ASN A 537 12.40 -32.04 -11.12
N ARG A 538 11.27 -31.45 -10.69
CA ARG A 538 9.99 -31.63 -11.38
C ARG A 538 10.06 -31.07 -12.80
N SER A 539 9.57 -31.85 -13.77
CA SER A 539 9.60 -31.45 -15.17
C SER A 539 8.74 -30.20 -15.41
N ARG A 540 9.30 -29.16 -16.02
CA ARG A 540 8.58 -27.94 -16.41
C ARG A 540 7.30 -28.24 -17.20
N GLN A 541 7.34 -29.24 -18.07
CA GLN A 541 6.19 -29.68 -18.87
C GLN A 541 5.01 -30.15 -17.99
N ARG A 542 5.28 -30.88 -16.89
CA ARG A 542 4.24 -31.35 -15.96
C ARG A 542 3.60 -30.18 -15.23
N THR A 543 4.41 -29.28 -14.66
CA THR A 543 3.91 -28.08 -13.98
C THR A 543 3.03 -27.25 -14.92
N LEU A 544 3.48 -27.03 -16.16
CA LEU A 544 2.71 -26.32 -17.18
C LEU A 544 1.39 -27.05 -17.50
N SER A 545 1.43 -28.37 -17.67
CA SER A 545 0.24 -29.17 -18.00
C SER A 545 -0.80 -29.12 -16.88
N LEU A 546 -0.37 -29.25 -15.61
CA LEU A 546 -1.26 -29.16 -14.45
C LEU A 546 -1.86 -27.76 -14.31
N LEU A 547 -1.04 -26.72 -14.43
CA LEU A 547 -1.50 -25.35 -14.28
C LEU A 547 -2.49 -24.94 -15.39
N VAL A 548 -2.21 -25.29 -16.65
CA VAL A 548 -3.12 -25.07 -17.78
C VAL A 548 -4.41 -25.86 -17.58
N MET A 549 -4.32 -27.12 -17.15
CA MET A 549 -5.50 -27.93 -16.83
C MET A 549 -6.36 -27.24 -15.77
N TRP A 550 -5.78 -26.80 -14.65
CA TRP A 550 -6.50 -26.10 -13.59
C TRP A 550 -7.16 -24.81 -14.11
N CYS A 551 -6.44 -24.01 -14.89
CA CYS A 551 -6.96 -22.78 -15.48
C CYS A 551 -8.17 -23.07 -16.40
N VAL A 552 -8.04 -24.04 -17.29
CA VAL A 552 -9.09 -24.41 -18.26
C VAL A 552 -10.31 -24.98 -17.55
N LEU A 553 -10.12 -25.94 -16.64
CA LEU A 553 -11.23 -26.56 -15.91
C LEU A 553 -12.00 -25.53 -15.08
N ASN A 554 -11.27 -24.63 -14.41
CA ASN A 554 -11.86 -23.57 -13.61
C ASN A 554 -12.65 -22.57 -14.46
N GLY A 555 -11.99 -22.01 -15.47
CA GLY A 555 -12.57 -20.98 -16.34
C GLY A 555 -13.77 -21.49 -17.14
N LEU A 556 -13.72 -22.72 -17.67
CA LEU A 556 -14.88 -23.34 -18.32
C LEU A 556 -16.05 -23.53 -17.35
N GLY A 557 -15.77 -23.89 -16.10
CA GLY A 557 -16.80 -23.99 -15.06
C GLY A 557 -17.48 -22.64 -14.80
N ASP A 558 -16.72 -21.55 -14.76
CA ASP A 558 -17.25 -20.20 -14.57
C ASP A 558 -18.11 -19.76 -15.75
N LEU A 559 -17.68 -20.07 -16.98
CA LEU A 559 -18.45 -19.83 -18.20
C LEU A 559 -19.77 -20.62 -18.21
N PHE A 560 -19.76 -21.87 -17.77
CA PHE A 560 -20.98 -22.68 -17.67
C PHE A 560 -21.95 -22.13 -16.63
N LEU A 561 -21.46 -21.71 -15.45
CA LEU A 561 -22.29 -21.06 -14.44
C LEU A 561 -22.88 -19.74 -14.96
N MET A 562 -22.12 -18.97 -15.71
CA MET A 562 -22.62 -17.75 -16.36
C MET A 562 -23.66 -18.05 -17.45
N ALA A 563 -23.49 -19.11 -18.24
CA ALA A 563 -24.39 -19.44 -19.33
C ALA A 563 -25.77 -19.91 -18.85
N LEU A 564 -25.84 -20.62 -17.70
CA LEU A 564 -27.06 -21.21 -17.16
C LEU A 564 -28.22 -20.20 -17.00
N PRO A 565 -28.07 -19.07 -16.26
CA PRO A 565 -29.17 -18.13 -16.12
C PRO A 565 -29.35 -17.27 -17.38
N ILE A 566 -28.32 -17.03 -18.21
CA ILE A 566 -28.49 -16.28 -19.48
C ILE A 566 -29.46 -17.01 -20.42
N ALA A 567 -29.31 -18.33 -20.54
CA ALA A 567 -30.21 -19.16 -21.35
C ALA A 567 -31.67 -19.06 -20.86
N MET A 568 -31.90 -19.02 -19.54
CA MET A 568 -33.23 -18.88 -18.94
C MET A 568 -33.81 -17.46 -19.05
N LEU A 569 -32.96 -16.43 -19.05
CA LEU A 569 -33.41 -15.05 -19.11
C LEU A 569 -33.85 -14.61 -20.50
N ARG A 570 -33.33 -15.25 -21.56
CA ARG A 570 -33.81 -15.01 -22.93
C ARG A 570 -35.28 -15.40 -23.13
N SER A 571 -35.78 -16.37 -22.36
CA SER A 571 -37.18 -16.81 -22.40
C SER A 571 -38.14 -16.04 -21.50
N MET A 572 -37.66 -15.12 -20.65
CA MET A 572 -38.50 -14.36 -19.72
C MET A 572 -38.66 -12.89 -20.13
N MET A 573 -39.90 -12.42 -20.27
CA MET A 573 -40.23 -11.01 -20.54
C MET A 573 -40.02 -10.13 -19.30
N MET A 574 -38.77 -9.86 -18.92
CA MET A 574 -38.43 -8.97 -17.79
C MET A 574 -38.34 -7.49 -18.19
N LYS A 575 -38.75 -6.60 -17.26
CA LYS A 575 -38.56 -5.14 -17.37
C LYS A 575 -37.07 -4.77 -17.42
N THR A 576 -36.72 -3.73 -18.18
CA THR A 576 -35.32 -3.34 -18.47
C THR A 576 -34.47 -3.11 -17.22
N SER A 577 -35.04 -2.61 -16.12
CA SER A 577 -34.35 -2.41 -14.83
C SER A 577 -33.90 -3.72 -14.17
N GLN A 578 -34.65 -4.82 -14.34
CA GLN A 578 -34.28 -6.13 -13.83
C GLN A 578 -33.20 -6.80 -14.69
N LYS A 579 -33.18 -6.50 -16.00
CA LYS A 579 -32.13 -6.96 -16.93
C LYS A 579 -30.77 -6.35 -16.57
N ILE A 580 -30.71 -5.06 -16.22
CA ILE A 580 -29.46 -4.37 -15.84
C ILE A 580 -28.82 -5.01 -14.60
N GLY A 581 -29.60 -5.24 -13.54
CA GLY A 581 -29.08 -5.87 -12.32
C GLY A 581 -28.55 -7.30 -12.54
N ILE A 582 -29.08 -7.99 -13.54
CA ILE A 582 -28.59 -9.31 -13.93
C ILE A 582 -27.30 -9.21 -14.76
N HIS A 583 -27.23 -8.28 -15.72
CA HIS A 583 -25.99 -8.02 -16.46
C HIS A 583 -24.84 -7.61 -15.53
N LEU A 584 -25.12 -6.90 -14.44
CA LEU A 584 -24.11 -6.51 -13.46
C LEU A 584 -23.56 -7.71 -12.67
N VAL A 585 -24.42 -8.64 -12.23
CA VAL A 585 -23.98 -9.90 -11.59
C VAL A 585 -23.16 -10.76 -12.56
N PHE A 586 -23.52 -10.77 -13.84
CA PHE A 586 -22.76 -11.49 -14.86
C PHE A 586 -21.41 -10.85 -15.21
N GLY A 587 -21.32 -9.51 -15.20
CA GLY A 587 -20.05 -8.80 -15.42
C GLY A 587 -19.02 -9.10 -14.35
N ILE A 588 -19.45 -9.38 -13.13
CA ILE A 588 -18.56 -9.76 -12.02
C ILE A 588 -17.90 -11.13 -12.25
N VAL A 589 -18.58 -12.07 -12.92
CA VAL A 589 -17.97 -13.38 -13.27
C VAL A 589 -16.82 -13.21 -14.28
N LEU A 590 -16.92 -12.26 -15.21
CA LEU A 590 -15.83 -11.94 -16.14
C LEU A 590 -14.58 -11.40 -15.42
N ILE A 591 -14.78 -10.63 -14.34
CA ILE A 591 -13.69 -10.14 -13.50
C ILE A 591 -12.98 -11.31 -12.80
N ILE A 592 -13.72 -12.29 -12.28
CA ILE A 592 -13.14 -13.50 -11.69
C ILE A 592 -12.34 -14.29 -12.73
N ILE A 593 -12.87 -14.47 -13.94
CA ILE A 593 -12.15 -15.13 -15.05
C ILE A 593 -10.85 -14.38 -15.40
N ALA A 594 -10.87 -13.04 -15.40
CA ALA A 594 -9.68 -12.25 -15.63
C ALA A 594 -8.60 -12.51 -14.56
N PHE A 595 -8.98 -12.62 -13.28
CA PHE A 595 -8.03 -12.97 -12.22
C PHE A 595 -7.46 -14.38 -12.37
N VAL A 596 -8.27 -15.37 -12.79
CA VAL A 596 -7.80 -16.73 -13.09
C VAL A 596 -6.69 -16.71 -14.16
N ILE A 597 -6.91 -15.93 -15.23
CA ILE A 597 -5.96 -15.80 -16.34
C ILE A 597 -4.68 -15.11 -15.85
N LEU A 598 -4.82 -13.98 -15.15
CA LEU A 598 -3.67 -13.23 -14.61
C LEU A 598 -2.84 -14.11 -13.68
N ARG A 599 -3.46 -14.76 -12.68
CA ARG A 599 -2.78 -15.70 -11.77
C ARG A 599 -2.00 -16.77 -12.54
N THR A 600 -2.61 -17.35 -13.57
CA THR A 600 -1.97 -18.39 -14.40
C THR A 600 -0.78 -17.84 -15.17
N VAL A 601 -0.90 -16.67 -15.78
CA VAL A 601 0.20 -16.01 -16.52
C VAL A 601 1.36 -15.67 -15.59
N PHE A 602 1.09 -15.05 -14.44
CA PHE A 602 2.13 -14.69 -13.46
C PHE A 602 2.80 -15.92 -12.86
N THR A 603 2.05 -16.99 -12.58
CA THR A 603 2.64 -18.27 -12.13
C THR A 603 3.58 -18.87 -13.19
N LEU A 604 3.25 -18.75 -14.48
CA LEU A 604 4.08 -19.24 -15.60
C LEU A 604 5.30 -18.36 -15.88
N GLN A 605 5.20 -17.06 -15.58
CA GLN A 605 6.25 -16.07 -15.80
C GLN A 605 7.19 -15.91 -14.61
N MET A 606 7.00 -16.65 -13.51
CA MET A 606 7.89 -16.61 -12.34
C MET A 606 9.36 -16.71 -12.78
N LYS A 607 10.00 -15.55 -12.82
CA LYS A 607 11.45 -15.43 -12.82
C LYS A 607 11.86 -15.47 -11.35
N PRO A 608 12.95 -16.17 -11.01
CA PRO A 608 13.39 -16.31 -9.62
C PRO A 608 13.65 -14.95 -8.93
N GLU A 609 13.74 -13.85 -9.68
CA GLU A 609 14.15 -12.52 -9.22
C GLU A 609 13.04 -11.61 -8.64
N PHE A 610 11.77 -12.03 -8.63
CA PHE A 610 10.66 -11.19 -8.14
C PHE A 610 9.85 -11.89 -7.04
N GLN A 611 9.54 -11.11 -5.99
CA GLN A 611 8.58 -11.44 -4.95
C GLN A 611 7.29 -11.99 -5.58
N ASP A 612 6.72 -13.01 -4.95
CA ASP A 612 5.59 -13.82 -5.40
C ASP A 612 4.35 -12.98 -5.81
N GLU A 613 4.36 -12.32 -6.98
CA GLU A 613 3.25 -11.51 -7.50
C GLU A 613 1.96 -12.36 -7.64
N ASN A 614 2.13 -13.67 -7.80
CA ASN A 614 1.07 -14.67 -7.78
C ASN A 614 0.26 -14.67 -6.47
N ALA A 615 0.88 -14.34 -5.34
CA ALA A 615 0.24 -14.26 -4.03
C ALA A 615 -0.96 -13.32 -4.01
N ILE A 616 -0.77 -12.14 -4.58
CA ILE A 616 -1.78 -11.08 -4.59
C ILE A 616 -2.98 -11.54 -5.41
N TRP A 617 -2.72 -12.12 -6.58
CA TRP A 617 -3.76 -12.63 -7.46
C TRP A 617 -4.54 -13.78 -6.82
N ALA A 618 -3.88 -14.71 -6.12
CA ALA A 618 -4.55 -15.79 -5.39
C ALA A 618 -5.42 -15.28 -4.24
N ILE A 619 -4.95 -14.28 -3.48
CA ILE A 619 -5.71 -13.64 -2.40
C ILE A 619 -6.92 -12.88 -2.96
N LEU A 620 -6.74 -12.09 -4.02
CA LEU A 620 -7.83 -11.34 -4.65
C LEU A 620 -8.89 -12.28 -5.25
N GLU A 621 -8.47 -13.32 -5.99
CA GLU A 621 -9.38 -14.27 -6.63
C GLU A 621 -10.26 -14.98 -5.59
N SER A 622 -9.65 -15.52 -4.53
CA SER A 622 -10.36 -16.28 -3.49
C SER A 622 -11.32 -15.42 -2.66
N THR A 623 -10.88 -14.23 -2.21
CA THR A 623 -11.73 -13.29 -1.44
C THR A 623 -12.89 -12.76 -2.29
N ILE A 624 -12.62 -12.27 -3.49
CA ILE A 624 -13.66 -11.73 -4.37
C ILE A 624 -14.67 -12.82 -4.75
N ALA A 625 -14.26 -14.06 -4.97
CA ALA A 625 -15.19 -15.17 -5.22
C ALA A 625 -16.18 -15.38 -4.05
N VAL A 626 -15.70 -15.37 -2.81
CA VAL A 626 -16.56 -15.48 -1.61
C VAL A 626 -17.50 -14.27 -1.49
N MET A 627 -16.96 -13.07 -1.70
CA MET A 627 -17.69 -11.80 -1.66
C MET A 627 -18.87 -11.79 -2.63
N VAL A 628 -18.60 -12.10 -3.89
CA VAL A 628 -19.56 -12.09 -4.99
C VAL A 628 -20.63 -13.17 -4.78
N CYS A 629 -20.21 -14.32 -4.24
CA CYS A 629 -21.14 -15.35 -3.85
C CYS A 629 -22.12 -14.83 -2.78
N ALA A 630 -21.63 -14.15 -1.74
CA ALA A 630 -22.46 -13.58 -0.67
C ALA A 630 -23.41 -12.46 -1.15
N LEU A 631 -22.94 -11.60 -2.06
CA LEU A 631 -23.68 -10.40 -2.51
C LEU A 631 -24.99 -10.69 -3.24
N GLN A 632 -25.19 -11.88 -3.81
CA GLN A 632 -26.40 -12.20 -4.58
C GLN A 632 -27.70 -12.10 -3.79
N CYS A 633 -27.67 -12.38 -2.48
CA CYS A 633 -28.84 -12.33 -1.60
C CYS A 633 -29.25 -10.91 -1.22
N TYR A 634 -28.39 -9.92 -1.47
CA TYR A 634 -28.60 -8.52 -1.12
C TYR A 634 -29.42 -7.75 -2.18
N ARG A 635 -29.77 -8.40 -3.29
CA ARG A 635 -30.56 -7.80 -4.39
C ARG A 635 -31.88 -7.17 -3.94
N GLY A 636 -32.53 -7.72 -2.90
CA GLY A 636 -33.77 -7.17 -2.34
C GLY A 636 -33.61 -5.93 -1.45
N LEU A 637 -32.39 -5.63 -0.99
CA LEU A 637 -32.07 -4.40 -0.24
C LEU A 637 -31.69 -3.25 -1.19
N LEU A 638 -31.00 -3.57 -2.30
CA LEU A 638 -30.65 -2.60 -3.34
C LEU A 638 -31.91 -2.06 -4.07
N SER A 639 -32.95 -2.88 -4.25
CA SER A 639 -34.22 -2.40 -4.81
C SER A 639 -35.05 -1.57 -3.83
N TRP A 640 -34.80 -1.67 -2.51
CA TRP A 640 -35.49 -0.88 -1.49
C TRP A 640 -34.91 0.52 -1.36
N SER A 641 -33.60 0.69 -1.62
CA SER A 641 -32.96 2.01 -1.68
C SER A 641 -33.34 2.81 -2.95
N ALA A 642 -33.63 2.15 -4.07
CA ALA A 642 -34.17 2.80 -5.26
C ALA A 642 -35.63 3.32 -5.11
N SER A 643 -36.28 3.02 -3.98
CA SER A 643 -37.59 3.58 -3.59
C SER A 643 -37.47 4.65 -2.50
N SER A 644 -36.26 5.12 -2.19
CA SER A 644 -36.08 6.36 -1.43
C SER A 644 -36.17 7.54 -2.39
N SER A 645 -37.15 8.40 -2.14
CA SER A 645 -37.47 9.65 -2.84
C SER A 645 -36.32 10.68 -2.95
N SER A 646 -35.11 10.36 -2.46
CA SER A 646 -33.94 11.25 -2.52
C SER A 646 -33.11 11.16 -3.81
N ILE A 647 -33.14 10.05 -4.55
CA ILE A 647 -32.33 9.91 -5.79
C ILE A 647 -32.96 10.66 -6.97
N ASN A 648 -34.30 10.76 -7.00
CA ASN A 648 -35.00 11.54 -8.03
C ASN A 648 -34.86 13.05 -7.86
N SER A 649 -34.63 13.57 -6.64
CA SER A 649 -34.35 15.01 -6.45
C SER A 649 -32.94 15.39 -6.91
N PHE A 650 -31.98 14.47 -6.78
CA PHE A 650 -30.60 14.68 -7.24
C PHE A 650 -30.48 14.64 -8.77
N ILE A 651 -31.24 13.76 -9.45
CA ILE A 651 -31.24 13.66 -10.92
C ILE A 651 -32.04 14.79 -11.59
N PHE A 652 -33.06 15.35 -10.93
CA PHE A 652 -33.79 16.51 -11.47
C PHE A 652 -33.02 17.84 -11.35
N SER A 653 -32.08 17.96 -10.41
CA SER A 653 -31.20 19.14 -10.32
C SER A 653 -30.17 19.20 -11.46
N PHE A 654 -29.68 18.04 -11.93
CA PHE A 654 -28.67 17.97 -12.99
C PHE A 654 -29.22 18.00 -14.43
N ARG A 655 -30.55 18.02 -14.62
CA ARG A 655 -31.19 18.18 -15.94
C ARG A 655 -31.66 19.61 -16.25
N GLY A 656 -31.42 20.56 -15.37
CA GLY A 656 -31.77 21.97 -15.54
C GLY A 656 -30.79 22.82 -16.37
N PHE A 657 -29.64 22.28 -16.81
CA PHE A 657 -28.63 23.02 -17.56
C PHE A 657 -28.07 22.20 -18.72
N SER A 658 -28.86 22.00 -19.77
CA SER A 658 -28.38 22.11 -21.16
C SER A 658 -29.54 21.95 -22.14
N ASN A 659 -29.50 22.78 -23.19
CA ASN A 659 -30.44 22.92 -24.30
C ASN A 659 -31.69 23.75 -23.94
N THR A 660 -31.76 25.02 -24.34
CA THR A 660 -31.78 25.39 -25.76
C THR A 660 -31.51 26.89 -25.94
N SER A 661 -30.49 27.21 -26.75
CA SER A 661 -30.30 28.51 -27.40
C SER A 661 -30.50 28.32 -28.90
N LYS A 662 -31.53 28.98 -29.42
CA LYS A 662 -31.80 29.46 -30.81
C LYS A 662 -33.33 29.62 -30.90
N ARG A 663 -33.85 30.86 -30.75
CA ARG A 663 -34.19 31.84 -31.82
C ARG A 663 -35.12 31.19 -32.87
N ASP A 664 -36.28 31.73 -33.27
CA ASP A 664 -36.77 33.11 -33.23
C ASP A 664 -38.25 33.14 -33.70
N VAL A 665 -38.98 34.18 -33.25
CA VAL A 665 -39.96 35.00 -34.03
C VAL A 665 -41.44 34.53 -34.23
N SER A 666 -42.32 35.28 -33.54
CA SER A 666 -43.67 35.81 -33.86
C SER A 666 -44.72 34.99 -34.61
N ASP A 667 -45.91 34.80 -34.02
CA ASP A 667 -47.07 35.71 -34.15
C ASP A 667 -48.27 35.15 -33.36
N GLY A 668 -49.09 36.02 -32.75
CA GLY A 668 -50.40 35.66 -32.19
C GLY A 668 -51.48 35.56 -33.29
N PRO A 669 -52.80 35.63 -32.97
CA PRO A 669 -53.41 35.72 -31.64
C PRO A 669 -54.79 34.98 -31.48
N VAL A 670 -55.35 35.12 -30.26
CA VAL A 670 -56.79 35.13 -29.87
C VAL A 670 -57.61 33.83 -29.66
N LYS A 671 -58.02 33.67 -28.38
CA LYS A 671 -59.29 33.22 -27.75
C LYS A 671 -60.35 32.51 -28.60
N VAL A 672 -61.01 31.49 -28.02
CA VAL A 672 -62.45 31.49 -27.65
C VAL A 672 -62.72 30.35 -26.63
N SER A 673 -63.43 30.65 -25.54
CA SER A 673 -64.25 29.69 -24.76
C SER A 673 -65.73 29.97 -25.02
N PRO A 674 -66.62 28.97 -24.99
CA PRO A 674 -67.75 29.01 -24.04
C PRO A 674 -68.00 27.61 -23.39
N MET A 675 -68.23 27.50 -22.07
CA MET A 675 -69.48 27.66 -21.29
C MET A 675 -70.30 26.37 -21.08
N ASN A 676 -70.45 26.03 -19.79
CA ASN A 676 -71.68 25.64 -19.06
C ASN A 676 -72.32 24.24 -19.13
N ASN A 677 -72.40 23.63 -17.93
CA ASN A 677 -73.60 23.17 -17.17
C ASN A 677 -73.55 21.69 -16.72
N ILE A 678 -73.44 21.35 -15.43
CA ILE A 678 -74.42 21.35 -14.28
C ILE A 678 -74.95 19.91 -13.97
N SER A 679 -75.14 19.69 -12.67
CA SER A 679 -75.94 18.68 -11.91
C SER A 679 -75.33 17.28 -11.69
N GLU A 680 -74.93 16.95 -10.45
CA GLU A 680 -75.72 16.25 -9.38
C GLU A 680 -75.78 14.73 -9.61
N ALA A 681 -75.84 13.81 -8.65
CA ALA A 681 -75.72 13.74 -7.19
C ALA A 681 -75.83 12.23 -6.82
N SER A 682 -75.66 11.91 -5.52
CA SER A 682 -76.01 10.65 -4.83
C SER A 682 -75.07 9.45 -5.05
N SER A 683 -74.62 8.69 -4.05
CA SER A 683 -74.92 8.60 -2.61
C SER A 683 -73.67 8.10 -1.87
#